data_AF-W9P7R8-F1
#
_entry.id   AF-W9P7R8-F1
#
_cell.length_a   1.000
_cell.length_b   1.000
_cell.length_c   1.000
_cell.angle_alpha   90.00
_cell.angle_beta   90.00
_cell.angle_gamma   90.00
#
_symmetry.space_group_name_H-M   'P 1'
#
loop_
_entity.id
_entity.type
_entity.pdbx_description
1 polymer ?
#
loop_
_entity_poly.entity_id
_entity_poly.type
_entity_poly.pdbx_seq_one_letter_code
_entity_poly.pdbx_strand_id
1 'polypeptide(L)'
;MEAQQVQVYGHGHGHEIKTKKRPWPRFLVSCVALMLFLVLSQLVLSNGDAKLQQQPELKFPRNLLTSLSSANASILVSFSSLLQLFSLRTLHLLFPQFSLSSPPPIPSASEAVCYIPPLFTTTPPTSPAITMALADESNRIVQEFDFSDEELNTHVKEFLRQMDEGLHKEGTSLQQIPTYVTGVPNGTEKGLYLAVDLGGTNFRVCSIMLNGDTTFNLTYNKVAIPKELMVAKTSSQLFSFLAKQIEIFLKEHHADRFNSHLRRRNTASTPSGYRDEHIFRLGFTFSFPVKQLAINKGLLIRWTKGFDIPDAIGKDVCALLQTEIDKLHLPVKVAALVNDTVGTLMARSYTSTSKSRSVLGAIFGTGTNGAYMEKLSNIKKPISGEYDQSTGEMVVNTEWGSFDNQLNVLPSTPWDKALDAESVNPGLQMFEKRVSGMFLGEIVRLAMADMINNESSSLFKDLNSSTNDWGTTTNIAPSSGFLKPWGLDSSIMSVAAADNTPELSTLRQELENLLSVYTPSLEDAQAFKSVSNAVGRRAARLSAVAIGAIALNSGKLNDLDEEVIDIGVDGSLVEHYPFFRDMIYEALRAIDGIGPQGAEKIRIGIAKDGSGVGAALIALVAAGREKPEDYLTDLRSESNRARKSSDAIRTFYPPSQAIQTSASA
;
A
#
# COMPACT_ATOMS: atom_id res chain seq x y z
N MET A 1 18.72 12.99 -18.53
CA MET A 1 19.71 13.70 -19.37
C MET A 1 21.11 13.25 -18.97
N GLU A 2 21.78 12.56 -19.88
CA GLU A 2 23.17 12.09 -19.74
C GLU A 2 24.19 13.15 -20.18
N ALA A 3 25.40 13.05 -19.59
CA ALA A 3 26.75 13.30 -20.13
C ALA A 3 27.63 13.81 -18.95
N GLN A 4 28.86 13.36 -18.68
CA GLN A 4 29.84 12.63 -19.49
C GLN A 4 30.94 12.06 -18.57
N GLN A 5 31.57 10.97 -19.00
CA GLN A 5 32.76 10.35 -18.42
C GLN A 5 34.03 11.21 -18.60
N VAL A 6 34.95 11.14 -17.62
CA VAL A 6 36.41 11.15 -17.87
C VAL A 6 37.10 10.20 -16.87
N GLN A 7 37.86 9.22 -17.38
CA GLN A 7 38.91 8.50 -16.67
C GLN A 7 40.28 9.07 -17.08
N VAL A 8 41.25 9.14 -16.16
CA VAL A 8 42.59 8.49 -16.21
C VAL A 8 43.51 9.02 -15.08
N TYR A 9 44.05 8.05 -14.34
CA TYR A 9 45.23 7.92 -13.45
C TYR A 9 46.13 9.09 -13.00
N GLY A 10 46.53 9.04 -11.71
CA GLY A 10 47.76 9.62 -11.17
C GLY A 10 47.88 9.56 -9.64
N HIS A 11 48.92 8.89 -9.11
CA HIS A 11 49.32 8.77 -7.70
C HIS A 11 49.66 10.11 -7.01
N GLY A 12 49.51 10.17 -5.67
CA GLY A 12 50.40 10.98 -4.81
C GLY A 12 49.76 11.77 -3.66
N HIS A 13 50.00 11.29 -2.43
CA HIS A 13 50.09 11.99 -1.14
C HIS A 13 49.17 13.18 -0.76
N GLY A 14 48.33 12.92 0.25
CA GLY A 14 48.36 13.59 1.57
C GLY A 14 48.08 15.09 1.66
N HIS A 15 46.88 15.47 2.11
CA HIS A 15 46.67 16.61 3.01
C HIS A 15 45.29 16.56 3.68
N GLU A 16 45.26 16.67 5.02
CA GLU A 16 44.06 16.93 5.82
C GLU A 16 43.37 18.24 5.42
N ILE A 17 42.08 18.20 5.08
CA ILE A 17 41.25 19.40 4.91
C ILE A 17 40.25 19.48 6.07
N LYS A 18 40.52 20.38 7.01
CA LYS A 18 39.54 20.84 8.02
C LYS A 18 38.47 21.69 7.34
N THR A 19 37.22 21.20 7.32
CA THR A 19 36.06 21.97 6.81
C THR A 19 35.54 22.93 7.89
N LYS A 20 35.79 24.24 7.70
CA LYS A 20 35.10 25.31 8.44
C LYS A 20 33.73 25.57 7.80
N LYS A 21 32.63 25.26 8.51
CA LYS A 21 31.27 25.69 8.15
C LYS A 21 31.20 27.23 8.20
N ARG A 22 30.91 27.90 7.07
CA ARG A 22 30.53 29.33 7.02
C ARG A 22 29.00 29.43 7.18
N PRO A 23 28.47 30.35 8.02
CA PRO A 23 27.04 30.59 8.09
C PRO A 23 26.57 31.38 6.86
N TRP A 24 25.32 31.16 6.44
CA TRP A 24 24.69 31.86 5.33
C TRP A 24 24.57 33.37 5.65
N PRO A 25 24.74 34.26 4.66
CA PRO A 25 24.58 35.68 4.88
C PRO A 25 23.14 36.00 5.32
N ARG A 26 23.00 36.75 6.42
CA ARG A 26 21.73 37.16 7.05
C ARG A 26 20.71 37.76 6.07
N PHE A 27 21.18 38.30 4.95
CA PHE A 27 20.35 38.86 3.89
C PHE A 27 19.48 37.79 3.19
N LEU A 28 20.01 36.58 2.97
CA LEU A 28 19.28 35.50 2.29
C LEU A 28 18.14 34.94 3.15
N VAL A 29 18.34 34.89 4.47
CA VAL A 29 17.34 34.42 5.44
C VAL A 29 16.17 35.41 5.54
N SER A 30 16.46 36.72 5.50
CA SER A 30 15.42 37.75 5.48
C SER A 30 14.59 37.74 4.19
N CYS A 31 15.19 37.47 3.02
CA CYS A 31 14.46 37.35 1.76
C CYS A 31 13.51 36.13 1.74
N VAL A 32 13.96 34.99 2.29
CA VAL A 32 13.11 33.79 2.38
C VAL A 32 11.95 33.98 3.36
N ALA A 33 12.17 34.66 4.49
CA ALA A 33 11.12 34.98 5.45
C ALA A 33 10.06 35.94 4.88
N LEU A 34 10.48 36.94 4.08
CA LEU A 34 9.57 37.87 3.42
C LEU A 34 8.73 37.18 2.34
N MET A 35 9.32 36.25 1.58
CA MET A 35 8.60 35.43 0.59
C MET A 35 7.57 34.52 1.26
N LEU A 36 7.93 33.88 2.39
CA LEU A 36 6.97 33.06 3.15
C LEU A 36 5.81 33.89 3.71
N PHE A 37 6.07 35.12 4.16
CA PHE A 37 5.02 36.01 4.67
C PHE A 37 4.06 36.47 3.57
N LEU A 38 4.56 36.72 2.35
CA LEU A 38 3.75 37.08 1.19
C LEU A 38 2.89 35.91 0.69
N VAL A 39 3.44 34.68 0.69
CA VAL A 39 2.69 33.47 0.31
C VAL A 39 1.59 33.14 1.34
N LEU A 40 1.88 33.30 2.64
CA LEU A 40 0.90 33.07 3.70
C LEU A 40 -0.20 34.13 3.72
N SER A 41 0.10 35.38 3.36
CA SER A 41 -0.91 36.45 3.28
C SER A 41 -1.79 36.33 2.04
N GLN A 42 -1.30 35.78 0.93
CA GLN A 42 -2.13 35.43 -0.23
C GLN A 42 -3.05 34.22 0.04
N LEU A 43 -2.59 33.22 0.80
CA LEU A 43 -3.45 32.07 1.18
C LEU A 43 -4.62 32.47 2.09
N VAL A 44 -4.46 33.49 2.93
CA VAL A 44 -5.52 33.97 3.85
C VAL A 44 -6.55 34.86 3.13
N LEU A 45 -6.19 35.46 1.99
CA LEU A 45 -7.11 36.30 1.20
C LEU A 45 -7.89 35.52 0.14
N SER A 46 -7.49 34.28 -0.20
CA SER A 46 -8.16 33.45 -1.21
C SER A 46 -9.33 32.62 -0.68
N ASN A 47 -9.55 32.54 0.63
CA ASN A 47 -10.66 31.80 1.23
C ASN A 47 -11.64 32.76 1.92
N GLY A 48 -12.35 33.53 1.11
CA GLY A 48 -13.57 34.23 1.52
C GLY A 48 -14.79 33.46 1.05
N ASP A 49 -15.49 32.76 1.93
CA ASP A 49 -16.89 33.11 2.21
C ASP A 49 -17.53 32.36 3.40
N ALA A 50 -18.07 33.19 4.30
CA ALA A 50 -19.28 33.06 5.10
C ALA A 50 -19.62 31.77 5.89
N LYS A 51 -19.30 31.77 7.20
CA LYS A 51 -20.30 31.86 8.29
C LYS A 51 -19.62 31.91 9.66
N LEU A 52 -19.77 33.05 10.32
CA LEU A 52 -19.43 33.28 11.73
C LEU A 52 -20.67 32.99 12.57
N GLN A 53 -20.56 32.13 13.59
CA GLN A 53 -21.11 32.43 14.91
C GLN A 53 -20.66 31.45 16.00
N GLN A 54 -20.24 32.06 17.12
CA GLN A 54 -20.11 31.55 18.50
C GLN A 54 -18.83 30.76 18.87
N GLN A 55 -17.97 31.44 19.64
CA GLN A 55 -16.97 30.80 20.52
C GLN A 55 -17.64 30.22 21.79
N PRO A 56 -16.94 29.42 22.62
CA PRO A 56 -16.13 30.03 23.69
C PRO A 56 -14.76 29.38 23.97
N GLU A 57 -13.81 30.26 24.31
CA GLU A 57 -12.68 30.14 25.24
C GLU A 57 -12.05 28.76 25.56
N LEU A 58 -10.79 28.59 25.13
CA LEU A 58 -9.86 27.59 25.70
C LEU A 58 -8.76 28.29 26.51
N LYS A 59 -8.82 28.10 27.83
CA LYS A 59 -7.77 28.46 28.80
C LYS A 59 -6.63 27.45 28.71
N PHE A 60 -5.39 27.92 28.51
CA PHE A 60 -4.19 27.10 28.73
C PHE A 60 -3.60 27.39 30.12
N PRO A 61 -3.33 26.36 30.95
CA PRO A 61 -2.70 26.55 32.25
C PRO A 61 -1.20 26.80 32.13
N ARG A 62 -0.74 27.75 32.95
CA ARG A 62 0.67 28.08 33.21
C ARG A 62 1.38 26.89 33.83
N ASN A 63 2.54 26.53 33.27
CA ASN A 63 3.80 26.18 33.95
C ASN A 63 4.63 25.22 33.08
N LEU A 64 5.65 25.73 32.40
CA LEU A 64 6.95 25.06 32.27
C LEU A 64 7.97 26.00 31.62
N LEU A 65 8.55 26.90 32.43
CA LEU A 65 9.79 27.60 32.08
C LEU A 65 10.64 27.72 33.35
N THR A 66 11.58 26.79 33.50
CA THR A 66 12.79 27.00 34.30
C THR A 66 13.94 26.22 33.67
N SER A 67 14.79 26.92 32.92
CA SER A 67 16.24 27.02 33.13
C SER A 67 17.00 27.28 31.82
N LEU A 68 18.08 28.05 31.96
CA LEU A 68 19.15 28.36 30.99
C LEU A 68 19.00 29.66 30.16
N SER A 69 19.11 30.75 30.92
CA SER A 69 20.07 31.85 30.77
C SER A 69 20.75 32.18 29.43
N SER A 70 20.62 33.48 29.12
CA SER A 70 21.64 34.43 28.65
C SER A 70 22.16 34.35 27.22
N ALA A 71 21.46 35.03 26.31
CA ALA A 71 22.01 36.16 25.54
C ALA A 71 20.88 36.89 24.79
N ASN A 72 20.92 38.22 24.77
CA ASN A 72 20.04 39.15 24.01
C ASN A 72 18.74 39.61 24.72
N ALA A 73 18.89 40.26 25.87
CA ALA A 73 17.90 41.17 26.42
C ALA A 73 18.20 42.61 25.96
N SER A 74 17.86 42.91 24.71
CA SER A 74 17.69 44.25 24.12
C SER A 74 16.85 44.03 22.86
N ILE A 75 15.80 44.83 22.63
CA ILE A 75 14.73 44.64 21.61
C ILE A 75 13.44 43.99 22.16
N LEU A 76 13.00 44.38 23.36
CA LEU A 76 11.63 44.08 23.83
C LEU A 76 11.09 45.15 24.80
N VAL A 77 11.33 46.42 24.45
CA VAL A 77 10.67 47.57 25.09
C VAL A 77 10.36 48.61 24.02
N SER A 78 9.41 48.30 23.12
CA SER A 78 8.79 49.28 22.21
C SER A 78 7.73 48.65 21.29
N PHE A 79 6.79 47.86 21.81
CA PHE A 79 5.65 47.38 21.01
C PHE A 79 4.34 47.26 21.81
N SER A 80 4.11 48.20 22.73
CA SER A 80 2.88 48.29 23.53
C SER A 80 2.23 49.68 23.47
N SER A 81 2.53 50.49 22.45
CA SER A 81 2.01 51.87 22.31
C SER A 81 1.52 52.22 20.89
N LEU A 82 1.04 51.25 20.10
CA LEU A 82 0.56 51.50 18.74
C LEU A 82 -0.70 50.69 18.35
N LEU A 83 -1.48 50.28 19.36
CA LEU A 83 -2.79 49.65 19.19
C LEU A 83 -3.82 50.30 20.11
N GLN A 84 -3.90 51.62 20.06
CA GLN A 84 -5.07 52.38 20.51
C GLN A 84 -5.19 53.59 19.61
N LEU A 85 -5.97 53.47 18.55
CA LEU A 85 -6.70 54.57 17.90
C LEU A 85 -7.55 53.97 16.76
N PHE A 86 -8.81 54.40 16.73
CA PHE A 86 -9.86 54.17 15.73
C PHE A 86 -10.85 53.02 15.98
N SER A 87 -11.79 53.35 16.87
CA SER A 87 -13.18 52.87 16.87
C SER A 87 -14.01 53.59 15.79
N LEU A 88 -15.06 52.90 15.32
CA LEU A 88 -16.03 53.26 14.29
C LEU A 88 -16.99 54.42 14.65
N ARG A 89 -17.48 55.07 13.57
CA ARG A 89 -18.73 55.87 13.34
C ARG A 89 -18.65 57.41 13.38
N THR A 90 -18.60 58.04 12.21
CA THR A 90 -19.63 58.92 11.57
C THR A 90 -19.06 59.44 10.24
N LEU A 91 -19.64 59.08 9.10
CA LEU A 91 -20.73 59.75 8.37
C LEU A 91 -20.32 61.08 7.70
N HIS A 92 -20.41 61.08 6.35
CA HIS A 92 -20.42 62.20 5.42
C HIS A 92 -19.18 63.10 5.32
N LEU A 93 -18.49 63.02 4.17
CA LEU A 93 -18.37 64.10 3.16
C LEU A 93 -17.39 63.68 2.05
N LEU A 94 -17.67 64.11 0.81
CA LEU A 94 -16.83 64.08 -0.40
C LEU A 94 -16.96 62.85 -1.33
N PHE A 95 -18.08 62.78 -2.05
CA PHE A 95 -18.13 62.23 -3.42
C PHE A 95 -18.25 63.40 -4.40
N PRO A 96 -17.42 63.49 -5.47
CA PRO A 96 -17.76 64.27 -6.65
C PRO A 96 -18.64 63.44 -7.60
N GLN A 97 -19.75 64.03 -8.01
CA GLN A 97 -20.63 63.56 -9.07
C GLN A 97 -19.93 63.63 -10.43
N PHE A 98 -20.03 62.58 -11.25
CA PHE A 98 -20.01 62.73 -12.70
C PHE A 98 -21.13 61.90 -13.33
N SER A 99 -21.97 62.61 -14.08
CA SER A 99 -23.23 62.20 -14.65
C SER A 99 -23.06 61.38 -15.94
N LEU A 100 -23.98 60.43 -16.13
CA LEU A 100 -24.23 59.73 -17.38
C LEU A 100 -24.71 60.70 -18.48
N SER A 101 -24.20 60.54 -19.70
CA SER A 101 -24.78 61.09 -20.91
C SER A 101 -24.93 60.00 -21.99
N SER A 102 -26.10 59.99 -22.61
CA SER A 102 -26.54 59.10 -23.69
C SER A 102 -25.81 59.41 -25.01
N PRO A 103 -25.68 58.43 -25.94
CA PRO A 103 -25.01 58.65 -27.22
C PRO A 103 -25.90 59.41 -28.23
N PRO A 104 -25.32 60.21 -29.15
CA PRO A 104 -26.04 60.95 -30.18
C PRO A 104 -26.37 60.09 -31.44
N PRO A 105 -27.26 60.57 -32.34
CA PRO A 105 -27.88 59.77 -33.40
C PRO A 105 -27.04 59.63 -34.70
N ILE A 106 -27.42 58.59 -35.46
CA ILE A 106 -26.90 58.11 -36.74
C ILE A 106 -27.10 59.14 -37.88
N PRO A 107 -26.13 59.32 -38.81
CA PRO A 107 -26.35 59.98 -40.08
C PRO A 107 -26.78 58.99 -41.19
N SER A 108 -27.72 59.43 -42.03
CA SER A 108 -28.28 58.69 -43.17
C SER A 108 -27.49 58.85 -44.47
N ALA A 109 -27.32 57.72 -45.16
CA ALA A 109 -27.21 57.46 -46.61
C ALA A 109 -26.08 58.09 -47.47
N SER A 110 -25.21 57.24 -48.02
CA SER A 110 -25.04 57.09 -49.48
C SER A 110 -24.59 55.65 -49.84
N GLU A 111 -25.05 55.19 -50.99
CA GLU A 111 -24.99 53.80 -51.47
C GLU A 111 -23.60 53.35 -51.93
N ALA A 112 -23.21 52.12 -51.59
CA ALA A 112 -22.33 51.29 -52.41
C ALA A 112 -22.64 49.81 -52.13
N VAL A 113 -23.35 49.18 -53.08
CA VAL A 113 -23.71 47.75 -53.05
C VAL A 113 -22.46 46.92 -53.34
N CYS A 114 -22.03 46.10 -52.38
CA CYS A 114 -21.13 44.97 -52.62
C CYS A 114 -21.91 43.68 -52.33
N TYR A 115 -22.23 42.93 -53.37
CA TYR A 115 -22.82 41.59 -53.27
C TYR A 115 -21.80 40.64 -52.64
N ILE A 116 -22.05 40.20 -51.41
CA ILE A 116 -21.38 39.04 -50.83
C ILE A 116 -22.23 37.81 -51.20
N PRO A 117 -21.72 36.84 -51.98
CA PRO A 117 -22.45 35.61 -52.23
C PRO A 117 -22.62 34.84 -50.91
N PRO A 118 -23.75 34.16 -50.68
CA PRO A 118 -23.98 33.45 -49.42
C PRO A 118 -22.89 32.40 -49.20
N LEU A 119 -22.41 32.35 -47.96
CA LEU A 119 -21.55 31.30 -47.43
C LEU A 119 -22.14 29.95 -47.80
N PHE A 120 -21.33 29.11 -48.44
CA PHE A 120 -21.65 27.69 -48.61
C PHE A 120 -22.04 27.13 -47.25
N THR A 121 -23.23 26.51 -47.18
CA THR A 121 -23.61 25.67 -46.06
C THR A 121 -22.65 24.49 -46.05
N THR A 122 -21.58 24.57 -45.27
CA THR A 122 -20.77 23.40 -44.95
C THR A 122 -21.65 22.51 -44.08
N THR A 123 -22.08 21.38 -44.61
CA THR A 123 -22.51 20.26 -43.78
C THR A 123 -21.43 20.00 -42.73
N PRO A 124 -21.80 19.62 -41.48
CA PRO A 124 -20.81 19.31 -40.46
C PRO A 124 -19.80 18.30 -41.04
N PRO A 125 -18.50 18.44 -40.76
CA PRO A 125 -17.50 17.53 -41.29
C PRO A 125 -17.89 16.11 -40.88
N THR A 126 -18.22 15.29 -41.86
CA THR A 126 -18.33 13.84 -41.67
C THR A 126 -16.95 13.36 -41.23
N SER A 127 -16.85 12.81 -40.02
CA SER A 127 -15.60 12.20 -39.55
C SER A 127 -15.11 11.18 -40.60
N PRO A 128 -13.80 11.12 -40.89
CA PRO A 128 -13.26 10.15 -41.83
C PRO A 128 -13.71 8.72 -41.47
N ALA A 129 -13.97 7.86 -42.47
CA ALA A 129 -14.44 6.50 -42.24
C ALA A 129 -13.49 5.66 -41.37
N ILE A 130 -12.19 5.99 -41.37
CA ILE A 130 -11.15 5.36 -40.55
C ILE A 130 -11.33 5.70 -39.07
N THR A 131 -11.63 6.96 -38.75
CA THR A 131 -11.91 7.44 -37.38
C THR A 131 -13.13 6.72 -36.78
N MET A 132 -14.17 6.48 -37.57
CA MET A 132 -15.34 5.72 -37.10
C MET A 132 -15.00 4.25 -36.83
N ALA A 133 -14.17 3.62 -37.68
CA ALA A 133 -13.78 2.22 -37.51
C ALA A 133 -12.97 1.96 -36.22
N LEU A 134 -12.02 2.84 -35.88
CA LEU A 134 -11.25 2.70 -34.63
C LEU A 134 -12.13 2.93 -33.39
N ALA A 135 -13.01 3.94 -33.44
CA ALA A 135 -13.95 4.21 -32.36
C ALA A 135 -14.92 3.03 -32.16
N ASP A 136 -15.46 2.47 -33.24
CA ASP A 136 -16.38 1.33 -33.20
C ASP A 136 -15.70 0.07 -32.64
N GLU A 137 -14.47 -0.23 -33.07
CA GLU A 137 -13.71 -1.37 -32.54
C GLU A 137 -13.34 -1.16 -31.06
N SER A 138 -12.95 0.06 -30.69
CA SER A 138 -12.69 0.41 -29.28
C SER A 138 -13.95 0.21 -28.43
N ASN A 139 -15.10 0.66 -28.92
CA ASN A 139 -16.39 0.50 -28.22
C ASN A 139 -16.78 -0.98 -28.09
N ARG A 140 -16.56 -1.79 -29.13
CA ARG A 140 -16.78 -3.25 -29.08
C ARG A 140 -15.97 -3.89 -27.96
N ILE A 141 -14.67 -3.57 -27.87
CA ILE A 141 -13.78 -4.11 -26.83
C ILE A 141 -14.15 -3.59 -25.45
N VAL A 142 -14.51 -2.31 -25.32
CA VAL A 142 -14.99 -1.73 -24.06
C VAL A 142 -16.23 -2.46 -23.55
N GLN A 143 -17.15 -2.85 -24.43
CA GLN A 143 -18.35 -3.62 -24.06
C GLN A 143 -18.03 -5.02 -23.52
N GLU A 144 -16.98 -5.70 -24.02
CA GLU A 144 -16.53 -6.99 -23.49
C GLU A 144 -15.98 -6.90 -22.06
N PHE A 145 -15.59 -5.69 -21.63
CA PHE A 145 -15.13 -5.41 -20.27
C PHE A 145 -16.22 -4.81 -19.38
N ASP A 146 -17.43 -4.61 -19.89
CA ASP A 146 -18.54 -4.14 -19.07
C ASP A 146 -18.82 -5.15 -17.95
N PHE A 147 -19.24 -4.64 -16.81
CA PHE A 147 -19.57 -5.45 -15.64
C PHE A 147 -20.81 -4.87 -14.99
N SER A 148 -21.96 -5.37 -15.42
CA SER A 148 -23.27 -4.82 -15.09
C SER A 148 -23.60 -4.91 -13.59
N ASP A 149 -24.66 -4.21 -13.16
CA ASP A 149 -25.17 -4.33 -11.79
C ASP A 149 -25.74 -5.72 -11.52
N GLU A 150 -26.29 -6.40 -12.53
CA GLU A 150 -26.80 -7.77 -12.41
C GLU A 150 -25.66 -8.77 -12.20
N GLU A 151 -24.58 -8.64 -12.97
CA GLU A 151 -23.37 -9.46 -12.78
C GLU A 151 -22.77 -9.19 -11.41
N LEU A 152 -22.61 -7.93 -11.02
CA LEU A 152 -22.11 -7.54 -9.70
C LEU A 152 -22.85 -8.26 -8.57
N ASN A 153 -24.19 -8.26 -8.60
CA ASN A 153 -25.03 -8.91 -7.59
C ASN A 153 -24.94 -10.44 -7.63
N THR A 154 -24.82 -11.02 -8.82
CA THR A 154 -24.58 -12.46 -9.00
C THR A 154 -23.24 -12.87 -8.37
N HIS A 155 -22.21 -12.07 -8.57
CA HIS A 155 -20.88 -12.31 -8.00
C HIS A 155 -20.87 -12.18 -6.48
N VAL A 156 -21.59 -11.20 -5.90
CA VAL A 156 -21.70 -11.07 -4.44
C VAL A 156 -22.34 -12.31 -3.81
N LYS A 157 -23.40 -12.85 -4.44
CA LYS A 157 -24.06 -14.07 -3.98
C LYS A 157 -23.13 -15.28 -4.03
N GLU A 158 -22.38 -15.44 -5.13
CA GLU A 158 -21.42 -16.54 -5.26
C GLU A 158 -20.22 -16.38 -4.31
N PHE A 159 -19.76 -15.15 -4.08
CA PHE A 159 -18.71 -14.86 -3.11
C PHE A 159 -19.13 -15.26 -1.70
N LEU A 160 -20.33 -14.85 -1.26
CA LEU A 160 -20.90 -15.26 0.03
C LEU A 160 -21.04 -16.78 0.14
N ARG A 161 -21.48 -17.46 -0.93
CA ARG A 161 -21.59 -18.93 -0.96
C ARG A 161 -20.23 -19.61 -0.79
N GLN A 162 -19.20 -19.17 -1.52
CA GLN A 162 -17.86 -19.73 -1.39
C GLN A 162 -17.20 -19.37 -0.06
N MET A 163 -17.53 -18.21 0.54
CA MET A 163 -17.07 -17.84 1.87
C MET A 163 -17.60 -18.83 2.91
N ASP A 164 -18.92 -19.08 2.90
CA ASP A 164 -19.55 -20.06 3.78
C ASP A 164 -18.95 -21.47 3.57
N GLU A 165 -18.77 -21.88 2.31
CA GLU A 165 -18.15 -23.17 1.99
C GLU A 165 -16.74 -23.31 2.58
N GLY A 166 -15.90 -22.26 2.46
CA GLY A 166 -14.55 -22.23 2.99
C GLY A 166 -14.45 -22.22 4.52
N LEU A 167 -15.51 -21.78 5.21
CA LEU A 167 -15.61 -21.92 6.68
C LEU A 167 -15.99 -23.33 7.12
N HIS A 168 -16.58 -24.12 6.22
CA HIS A 168 -17.03 -25.49 6.50
C HIS A 168 -16.02 -26.56 6.09
N LYS A 169 -15.23 -26.34 5.03
CA LYS A 169 -14.38 -27.37 4.42
C LYS A 169 -13.00 -26.81 4.05
N GLU A 170 -12.03 -27.70 3.98
CA GLU A 170 -10.69 -27.41 3.46
C GLU A 170 -10.64 -27.68 1.94
N GLY A 171 -9.68 -27.06 1.24
CA GLY A 171 -9.46 -27.30 -0.19
C GLY A 171 -10.46 -26.60 -1.13
N THR A 172 -11.16 -25.59 -0.64
CA THR A 172 -12.09 -24.72 -1.38
C THR A 172 -11.34 -23.58 -2.07
N SER A 173 -11.99 -22.92 -3.04
CA SER A 173 -11.45 -21.74 -3.74
C SER A 173 -11.15 -20.58 -2.78
N LEU A 174 -12.12 -20.22 -1.92
CA LEU A 174 -11.88 -19.36 -0.77
C LEU A 174 -11.44 -20.20 0.41
N GLN A 175 -10.18 -20.05 0.84
CA GLN A 175 -9.60 -20.94 1.85
C GLN A 175 -10.05 -20.61 3.27
N GLN A 176 -10.41 -19.35 3.56
CA GLN A 176 -10.87 -18.91 4.88
C GLN A 176 -9.93 -19.37 6.02
N ILE A 177 -8.64 -19.06 5.91
CA ILE A 177 -7.59 -19.53 6.82
C ILE A 177 -7.76 -18.89 8.21
N PRO A 178 -7.95 -19.69 9.28
CA PRO A 178 -7.98 -19.18 10.65
C PRO A 178 -6.59 -18.65 11.05
N THR A 179 -6.54 -17.41 11.53
CA THR A 179 -5.26 -16.73 11.81
C THR A 179 -4.83 -16.83 13.28
N TYR A 180 -5.66 -17.40 14.13
CA TYR A 180 -5.48 -17.45 15.59
C TYR A 180 -5.47 -16.06 16.25
N VAL A 181 -5.72 -14.98 15.52
CA VAL A 181 -5.90 -13.63 16.08
C VAL A 181 -7.37 -13.47 16.46
N THR A 182 -7.66 -13.38 17.75
CA THR A 182 -9.06 -13.39 18.26
C THR A 182 -9.51 -12.05 18.82
N GLY A 183 -8.76 -10.99 18.56
CA GLY A 183 -9.14 -9.64 18.92
C GLY A 183 -8.46 -8.62 18.02
N VAL A 184 -9.15 -7.52 17.76
CA VAL A 184 -8.62 -6.34 17.06
C VAL A 184 -8.40 -5.20 18.06
N PRO A 185 -7.38 -4.36 17.83
CA PRO A 185 -7.03 -3.30 18.75
C PRO A 185 -8.13 -2.23 18.85
N ASN A 186 -8.13 -1.50 19.95
CA ASN A 186 -9.09 -0.41 20.22
C ASN A 186 -8.43 0.98 20.33
N GLY A 187 -7.13 1.08 20.07
CA GLY A 187 -6.38 2.33 20.08
C GLY A 187 -5.77 2.70 21.43
N THR A 188 -6.05 1.93 22.49
CA THR A 188 -5.52 2.16 23.85
C THR A 188 -4.21 1.42 24.12
N GLU A 189 -3.80 0.57 23.18
CA GLU A 189 -2.59 -0.24 23.27
C GLU A 189 -1.33 0.63 23.37
N LYS A 190 -0.39 0.22 24.23
CA LYS A 190 0.86 0.94 24.46
C LYS A 190 2.05 0.01 24.41
N GLY A 191 3.21 0.59 24.08
CA GLY A 191 4.50 -0.07 24.20
C GLY A 191 5.27 -0.15 22.89
N LEU A 192 6.49 -0.67 23.00
CA LEU A 192 7.42 -0.81 21.89
C LEU A 192 7.45 -2.25 21.40
N TYR A 193 7.16 -2.44 20.12
CA TYR A 193 7.14 -3.74 19.46
C TYR A 193 7.98 -3.70 18.19
N LEU A 194 8.52 -4.84 17.80
CA LEU A 194 9.20 -4.99 16.51
C LEU A 194 8.25 -5.60 15.49
N ALA A 195 8.47 -5.24 14.24
CA ALA A 195 7.87 -5.92 13.11
C ALA A 195 8.94 -6.11 12.04
N VAL A 196 8.85 -7.22 11.32
CA VAL A 196 9.64 -7.44 10.12
C VAL A 196 8.75 -7.88 8.98
N ASP A 197 9.07 -7.42 7.78
CA ASP A 197 8.27 -7.64 6.58
C ASP A 197 9.18 -8.19 5.48
N LEU A 198 8.94 -9.44 5.11
CA LEU A 198 9.61 -10.09 3.99
C LEU A 198 8.79 -9.89 2.71
N GLY A 199 9.09 -8.80 2.00
CA GLY A 199 8.51 -8.50 0.70
C GLY A 199 9.16 -9.28 -0.46
N GLY A 200 8.66 -9.04 -1.68
CA GLY A 200 9.16 -9.71 -2.89
C GLY A 200 10.59 -9.32 -3.30
N THR A 201 11.02 -8.09 -2.98
CA THR A 201 12.33 -7.56 -3.39
C THR A 201 13.12 -6.95 -2.24
N ASN A 202 12.42 -6.58 -1.16
CA ASN A 202 13.00 -5.87 -0.04
C ASN A 202 12.58 -6.53 1.26
N PHE A 203 13.50 -6.52 2.22
CA PHE A 203 13.23 -6.83 3.61
C PHE A 203 13.19 -5.54 4.42
N ARG A 204 12.24 -5.45 5.36
CA ARG A 204 12.10 -4.28 6.21
C ARG A 204 12.04 -4.69 7.66
N VAL A 205 12.76 -3.95 8.50
CA VAL A 205 12.75 -4.09 9.97
C VAL A 205 12.21 -2.80 10.55
N CYS A 206 11.21 -2.90 11.42
CA CYS A 206 10.53 -1.77 12.03
C CYS A 206 10.49 -1.90 13.55
N SER A 207 10.56 -0.77 14.25
CA SER A 207 10.10 -0.63 15.63
C SER A 207 8.96 0.35 15.71
N ILE A 208 7.88 -0.05 16.38
CA ILE A 208 6.64 0.69 16.51
C ILE A 208 6.41 0.98 17.99
N MET A 209 6.40 2.26 18.33
CA MET A 209 5.96 2.74 19.64
C MET A 209 4.48 3.12 19.56
N LEU A 210 3.63 2.36 20.25
CA LEU A 210 2.21 2.66 20.40
C LEU A 210 2.01 3.61 21.58
N ASN A 211 1.31 4.72 21.34
CA ASN A 211 1.12 5.79 22.33
C ASN A 211 -0.16 5.60 23.17
N GLY A 212 -1.08 4.73 22.73
CA GLY A 212 -2.35 4.42 23.40
C GLY A 212 -3.39 5.53 23.31
N ASP A 213 -3.29 6.34 22.26
CA ASP A 213 -4.18 7.42 21.89
C ASP A 213 -4.51 7.37 20.39
N THR A 214 -4.53 6.17 19.80
CA THR A 214 -4.65 5.90 18.34
C THR A 214 -3.46 6.35 17.49
N THR A 215 -2.42 6.94 18.08
CA THR A 215 -1.19 7.35 17.36
C THR A 215 -0.02 6.40 17.63
N PHE A 216 0.98 6.42 16.74
CA PHE A 216 2.20 5.62 16.88
C PHE A 216 3.41 6.35 16.28
N ASN A 217 4.60 5.97 16.73
CA ASN A 217 5.87 6.36 16.12
C ASN A 217 6.54 5.15 15.48
N LEU A 218 6.85 5.27 14.19
CA LEU A 218 7.47 4.22 13.38
C LEU A 218 8.92 4.61 13.05
N THR A 219 9.84 3.70 13.33
CA THR A 219 11.23 3.74 12.84
C THR A 219 11.48 2.47 12.05
N TYR A 220 12.08 2.57 10.87
CA TYR A 220 12.32 1.39 10.03
C TYR A 220 13.61 1.52 9.22
N ASN A 221 14.22 0.37 8.93
CA ASN A 221 15.24 0.21 7.90
C ASN A 221 14.69 -0.71 6.79
N LYS A 222 14.96 -0.37 5.54
CA LYS A 222 14.61 -1.17 4.36
C LYS A 222 15.87 -1.53 3.60
N VAL A 223 16.00 -2.81 3.23
CA VAL A 223 17.15 -3.34 2.52
C VAL A 223 16.70 -4.23 1.37
N ALA A 224 17.38 -4.14 0.23
CA ALA A 224 17.13 -5.03 -0.89
C ALA A 224 17.60 -6.46 -0.55
N ILE A 225 16.83 -7.46 -0.97
CA ILE A 225 17.19 -8.87 -0.79
C ILE A 225 18.12 -9.26 -1.95
N PRO A 226 19.34 -9.74 -1.68
CA PRO A 226 20.20 -10.27 -2.73
C PRO A 226 19.50 -11.41 -3.49
N LYS A 227 19.52 -11.37 -4.83
CA LYS A 227 18.77 -12.30 -5.68
C LYS A 227 19.18 -13.76 -5.44
N GLU A 228 20.46 -13.98 -5.16
CA GLU A 228 21.02 -15.29 -4.82
C GLU A 228 20.42 -15.91 -3.55
N LEU A 229 19.94 -15.08 -2.61
CA LEU A 229 19.27 -15.56 -1.39
C LEU A 229 17.82 -15.95 -1.65
N MET A 230 17.18 -15.40 -2.69
CA MET A 230 15.81 -15.74 -3.07
C MET A 230 15.73 -17.15 -3.67
N VAL A 231 16.82 -17.64 -4.26
CA VAL A 231 16.93 -18.98 -4.89
C VAL A 231 17.97 -19.86 -4.20
N ALA A 232 18.23 -19.57 -2.92
CA ALA A 232 19.21 -20.31 -2.13
C ALA A 232 18.82 -21.78 -1.96
N LYS A 233 19.82 -22.67 -1.89
CA LYS A 233 19.58 -24.11 -1.66
C LYS A 233 19.02 -24.41 -0.27
N THR A 234 19.36 -23.58 0.73
CA THR A 234 18.98 -23.80 2.13
C THR A 234 18.31 -22.58 2.71
N SER A 235 17.27 -22.79 3.52
CA SER A 235 16.52 -21.71 4.15
C SER A 235 17.38 -20.88 5.11
N SER A 236 18.33 -21.51 5.80
CA SER A 236 19.25 -20.84 6.74
C SER A 236 19.99 -19.64 6.13
N GLN A 237 20.33 -19.64 4.83
CA GLN A 237 21.01 -18.50 4.20
C GLN A 237 20.13 -17.24 4.19
N LEU A 238 18.87 -17.37 3.76
CA LEU A 238 17.92 -16.26 3.79
C LEU A 238 17.63 -15.83 5.23
N PHE A 239 17.25 -16.75 6.10
CA PHE A 239 16.87 -16.41 7.48
C PHE A 239 18.04 -15.85 8.31
N SER A 240 19.29 -16.27 8.04
CA SER A 240 20.49 -15.68 8.64
C SER A 240 20.71 -14.25 8.18
N PHE A 241 20.46 -13.95 6.90
CA PHE A 241 20.46 -12.58 6.41
C PHE A 241 19.41 -11.74 7.12
N LEU A 242 18.17 -12.22 7.26
CA LEU A 242 17.10 -11.51 7.99
C LEU A 242 17.49 -11.20 9.44
N ALA A 243 18.02 -12.20 10.16
CA ALA A 243 18.46 -12.03 11.55
C ALA A 243 19.60 -11.00 11.69
N LYS A 244 20.55 -10.95 10.75
CA LYS A 244 21.60 -9.93 10.72
C LYS A 244 21.04 -8.51 10.50
N GLN A 245 20.02 -8.36 9.66
CA GLN A 245 19.38 -7.05 9.47
C GLN A 245 18.66 -6.59 10.73
N ILE A 246 18.04 -7.52 11.49
CA ILE A 246 17.46 -7.22 12.80
C ILE A 246 18.56 -6.77 13.79
N GLU A 247 19.70 -7.45 13.83
CA GLU A 247 20.84 -7.06 14.68
C GLU A 247 21.33 -5.64 14.36
N ILE A 248 21.55 -5.33 13.07
CA ILE A 248 21.99 -4.00 12.62
C ILE A 248 20.99 -2.94 13.07
N PHE A 249 19.70 -3.16 12.84
CA PHE A 249 18.64 -2.25 13.23
C PHE A 249 18.60 -1.99 14.74
N LEU A 250 18.74 -3.04 15.56
CA LEU A 250 18.76 -2.91 17.03
C LEU A 250 19.97 -2.13 17.52
N LYS A 251 21.14 -2.32 16.93
CA LYS A 251 22.36 -1.57 17.27
C LYS A 251 22.24 -0.09 16.89
N GLU A 252 21.57 0.22 15.79
CA GLU A 252 21.40 1.59 15.30
C GLU A 252 20.35 2.36 16.10
N HIS A 253 19.16 1.78 16.30
CA HIS A 253 17.99 2.51 16.82
C HIS A 253 17.64 2.18 18.27
N HIS A 254 18.16 1.08 18.81
CA HIS A 254 17.85 0.61 20.17
C HIS A 254 19.10 0.25 20.99
N ALA A 255 20.21 0.94 20.71
CA ALA A 255 21.54 0.66 21.27
C ALA A 255 21.54 0.55 22.81
N ASP A 256 20.82 1.42 23.52
CA ASP A 256 20.79 1.40 24.98
C ASP A 256 20.10 0.15 25.54
N ARG A 257 18.96 -0.25 24.94
CA ARG A 257 18.24 -1.49 25.30
C ARG A 257 19.03 -2.74 24.89
N PHE A 258 19.67 -2.70 23.73
CA PHE A 258 20.54 -3.77 23.24
C PHE A 258 21.78 -3.95 24.14
N ASN A 259 22.49 -2.87 24.46
CA ASN A 259 23.69 -2.87 25.29
C ASN A 259 23.37 -3.21 26.75
N SER A 260 22.25 -2.76 27.30
CA SER A 260 21.82 -3.15 28.65
C SER A 260 21.50 -4.64 28.74
N HIS A 261 20.90 -5.24 27.72
CA HIS A 261 20.72 -6.69 27.63
C HIS A 261 22.06 -7.44 27.57
N LEU A 262 22.97 -7.02 26.68
CA LEU A 262 24.33 -7.60 26.59
C LEU A 262 25.10 -7.48 27.91
N ARG A 263 24.99 -6.33 28.60
CA ARG A 263 25.61 -6.13 29.92
C ARG A 263 25.03 -7.05 30.97
N ARG A 264 23.70 -7.18 31.06
CA ARG A 264 23.04 -8.12 31.99
C ARG A 264 23.48 -9.56 31.77
N ARG A 265 23.62 -9.99 30.51
CA ARG A 265 24.18 -11.31 30.16
C ARG A 265 25.58 -11.51 30.73
N ASN A 266 26.42 -10.47 30.70
CA ASN A 266 27.79 -10.54 31.19
C ASN A 266 27.93 -10.42 32.72
N THR A 267 26.89 -9.98 33.45
CA THR A 267 27.01 -9.65 34.89
C THR A 267 26.20 -10.53 35.84
N ALA A 268 25.25 -11.35 35.37
CA ALA A 268 24.40 -12.16 36.25
C ALA A 268 24.99 -13.56 36.54
N SER A 269 25.58 -13.73 37.73
CA SER A 269 25.88 -15.03 38.35
C SER A 269 24.82 -15.32 39.42
N THR A 270 23.61 -15.75 39.00
CA THR A 270 22.56 -16.19 39.94
C THR A 270 22.60 -17.71 40.15
N PRO A 271 22.20 -18.24 41.33
CA PRO A 271 22.17 -19.69 41.60
C PRO A 271 21.25 -20.49 40.68
N SER A 272 20.31 -19.83 39.99
CA SER A 272 19.35 -20.44 39.05
C SER A 272 19.80 -20.43 37.58
N GLY A 273 21.01 -19.94 37.27
CA GLY A 273 21.51 -19.83 35.90
C GLY A 273 20.98 -18.63 35.11
N TYR A 274 21.49 -18.48 33.88
CA TYR A 274 21.14 -17.46 32.89
C TYR A 274 19.65 -17.52 32.52
N ARG A 275 19.00 -16.36 32.33
CA ARG A 275 17.63 -16.27 31.82
C ARG A 275 17.64 -15.38 30.58
N ASP A 276 17.33 -15.95 29.41
CA ASP A 276 17.03 -15.15 28.22
C ASP A 276 15.72 -14.39 28.47
N GLU A 277 15.82 -13.08 28.70
CA GLU A 277 14.66 -12.20 28.65
C GLU A 277 14.49 -11.75 27.20
N HIS A 278 13.46 -12.27 26.55
CA HIS A 278 13.00 -11.79 25.25
C HIS A 278 12.34 -10.41 25.42
N ILE A 279 13.15 -9.35 25.32
CA ILE A 279 12.72 -7.96 25.56
C ILE A 279 11.83 -7.45 24.42
N PHE A 280 12.14 -7.85 23.19
CA PHE A 280 11.41 -7.40 22.02
C PHE A 280 10.54 -8.51 21.45
N ARG A 281 9.24 -8.28 21.44
CA ARG A 281 8.29 -9.13 20.73
C ARG A 281 8.18 -8.65 19.29
N LEU A 282 8.36 -9.59 18.37
CA LEU A 282 8.44 -9.34 16.93
C LEU A 282 7.26 -10.00 16.23
N GLY A 283 6.52 -9.19 15.47
CA GLY A 283 5.58 -9.67 14.47
C GLY A 283 6.31 -9.95 13.16
N PHE A 284 6.18 -11.14 12.61
CA PHE A 284 6.78 -11.53 11.34
C PHE A 284 5.72 -11.51 10.25
N THR A 285 5.70 -10.44 9.46
CA THR A 285 4.87 -10.37 8.25
C THR A 285 5.50 -11.20 7.15
N PHE A 286 4.78 -12.25 6.78
CA PHE A 286 5.23 -13.25 5.82
C PHE A 286 4.10 -13.51 4.83
N SER A 287 4.01 -12.63 3.81
CA SER A 287 2.97 -12.68 2.77
C SER A 287 3.28 -13.73 1.69
N PHE A 288 3.39 -14.98 2.11
CA PHE A 288 3.46 -16.18 1.26
C PHE A 288 2.41 -17.19 1.73
N PRO A 289 1.97 -18.12 0.86
CA PRO A 289 1.04 -19.16 1.26
C PRO A 289 1.59 -20.01 2.41
N VAL A 290 0.95 -19.91 3.59
CA VAL A 290 1.30 -20.66 4.81
C VAL A 290 0.10 -21.40 5.36
N LYS A 291 0.33 -22.62 5.82
CA LYS A 291 -0.62 -23.33 6.68
C LYS A 291 -0.36 -22.89 8.12
N GLN A 292 -1.16 -21.95 8.61
CA GLN A 292 -1.03 -21.44 9.96
C GLN A 292 -1.58 -22.44 10.99
N LEU A 293 -0.76 -22.77 11.99
CA LEU A 293 -1.07 -23.76 13.03
C LEU A 293 -1.17 -23.16 14.44
N ALA A 294 -0.68 -21.94 14.60
CA ALA A 294 -0.82 -21.11 15.80
C ALA A 294 -0.53 -19.65 15.43
N ILE A 295 -0.72 -18.73 16.37
CA ILE A 295 -0.40 -17.31 16.15
C ILE A 295 1.07 -17.09 15.76
N ASN A 296 1.99 -17.92 16.24
CA ASN A 296 3.43 -17.85 16.01
C ASN A 296 4.00 -19.07 15.24
N LYS A 297 3.16 -19.80 14.50
CA LYS A 297 3.55 -21.02 13.80
C LYS A 297 2.86 -21.14 12.45
N GLY A 298 3.64 -21.28 11.39
CA GLY A 298 3.10 -21.48 10.06
C GLY A 298 4.04 -22.25 9.15
N LEU A 299 3.50 -23.30 8.52
CA LEU A 299 4.25 -24.13 7.58
C LEU A 299 4.17 -23.52 6.20
N LEU A 300 5.31 -23.23 5.57
CA LEU A 300 5.33 -22.75 4.19
C LEU A 300 4.73 -23.80 3.24
N ILE A 301 3.74 -23.41 2.44
CA ILE A 301 3.14 -24.31 1.44
C ILE A 301 3.94 -24.26 0.15
N ARG A 302 4.24 -23.06 -0.34
CA ARG A 302 5.02 -22.82 -1.56
C ARG A 302 5.57 -21.40 -1.58
N TRP A 303 6.67 -21.22 -2.30
CA TRP A 303 7.18 -19.88 -2.59
C TRP A 303 6.43 -19.21 -3.74
N THR A 304 6.43 -17.89 -3.71
CA THR A 304 5.90 -16.99 -4.74
C THR A 304 6.85 -15.81 -4.91
N LYS A 305 6.50 -14.80 -5.72
CA LYS A 305 7.25 -13.53 -5.80
C LYS A 305 8.74 -13.72 -6.19
N GLY A 306 9.04 -14.76 -6.97
CA GLY A 306 10.41 -15.07 -7.44
C GLY A 306 11.31 -15.80 -6.44
N PHE A 307 10.79 -16.18 -5.26
CA PHE A 307 11.52 -17.06 -4.33
C PHE A 307 11.42 -18.52 -4.78
N ASP A 308 12.51 -19.27 -4.60
CA ASP A 308 12.59 -20.71 -4.82
C ASP A 308 13.63 -21.34 -3.88
N ILE A 309 13.22 -21.62 -2.64
CA ILE A 309 14.07 -22.28 -1.63
C ILE A 309 13.38 -23.58 -1.20
N PRO A 310 13.63 -24.71 -1.90
CA PRO A 310 12.93 -25.97 -1.64
C PRO A 310 13.03 -26.45 -0.18
N ASP A 311 14.16 -26.18 0.47
CA ASP A 311 14.41 -26.55 1.86
C ASP A 311 13.45 -25.88 2.87
N ALA A 312 12.81 -24.75 2.53
CA ALA A 312 11.87 -24.08 3.43
C ALA A 312 10.46 -24.66 3.37
N ILE A 313 10.11 -25.38 2.29
CA ILE A 313 8.75 -25.88 2.07
C ILE A 313 8.39 -26.92 3.15
N GLY A 314 7.21 -26.77 3.74
CA GLY A 314 6.71 -27.60 4.83
C GLY A 314 7.33 -27.29 6.20
N LYS A 315 8.28 -26.34 6.30
CA LYS A 315 8.90 -25.94 7.58
C LYS A 315 8.20 -24.74 8.20
N ASP A 316 8.31 -24.65 9.52
CA ASP A 316 7.80 -23.54 10.31
C ASP A 316 8.69 -22.30 10.15
N VAL A 317 8.19 -21.28 9.43
CA VAL A 317 8.96 -20.09 9.07
C VAL A 317 9.29 -19.22 10.29
N CYS A 318 8.45 -19.22 11.32
CA CYS A 318 8.74 -18.54 12.58
C CYS A 318 9.91 -19.20 13.29
N ALA A 319 9.94 -20.53 13.35
CA ALA A 319 11.04 -21.27 13.94
C ALA A 319 12.35 -21.11 13.15
N LEU A 320 12.27 -21.04 11.81
CA LEU A 320 13.45 -20.77 10.97
C LEU A 320 14.07 -19.39 11.30
N LEU A 321 13.25 -18.35 11.41
CA LEU A 321 13.72 -17.02 11.79
C LEU A 321 14.24 -16.99 13.23
N GLN A 322 13.48 -17.55 14.18
CA GLN A 322 13.87 -17.59 15.60
C GLN A 322 15.22 -18.30 15.77
N THR A 323 15.46 -19.41 15.06
CA THR A 323 16.72 -20.15 15.13
C THR A 323 17.93 -19.28 14.76
N GLU A 324 17.80 -18.43 13.75
CA GLU A 324 18.88 -17.55 13.31
C GLU A 324 19.04 -16.31 14.23
N ILE A 325 17.95 -15.82 14.82
CA ILE A 325 17.96 -14.80 15.88
C ILE A 325 18.69 -15.31 17.14
N ASP A 326 18.40 -16.55 17.55
CA ASP A 326 18.99 -17.20 18.73
C ASP A 326 20.51 -17.40 18.56
N LYS A 327 20.96 -17.75 17.34
CA LYS A 327 22.39 -17.89 17.01
C LYS A 327 23.16 -16.58 17.14
N LEU A 328 22.50 -15.45 16.89
CA LEU A 328 23.06 -14.11 17.10
C LEU A 328 22.87 -13.62 18.54
N HIS A 329 22.19 -14.42 19.39
CA HIS A 329 21.86 -14.12 20.77
C HIS A 329 21.17 -12.76 20.93
N LEU A 330 20.23 -12.45 20.05
CA LEU A 330 19.46 -11.20 20.11
C LEU A 330 18.30 -11.33 21.10
N PRO A 331 17.92 -10.27 21.84
CA PRO A 331 16.81 -10.30 22.79
C PRO A 331 15.44 -10.19 22.12
N VAL A 332 15.19 -11.01 21.10
CA VAL A 332 14.01 -10.92 20.23
C VAL A 332 13.27 -12.26 20.18
N LYS A 333 11.96 -12.23 20.41
CA LYS A 333 11.07 -13.39 20.22
C LYS A 333 10.11 -13.13 19.07
N VAL A 334 10.08 -14.05 18.11
CA VAL A 334 9.06 -14.11 17.05
C VAL A 334 7.74 -14.51 17.71
N ALA A 335 6.93 -13.50 18.04
CA ALA A 335 5.71 -13.66 18.82
C ALA A 335 4.48 -13.94 17.94
N ALA A 336 4.53 -13.54 16.68
CA ALA A 336 3.42 -13.75 15.75
C ALA A 336 3.90 -13.91 14.30
N LEU A 337 3.18 -14.74 13.54
CA LEU A 337 3.18 -14.81 12.10
C LEU A 337 1.98 -14.01 11.59
N VAL A 338 2.22 -13.17 10.59
CA VAL A 338 1.24 -12.18 10.14
C VAL A 338 1.11 -12.22 8.63
N ASN A 339 -0.13 -12.31 8.13
CA ASN A 339 -0.45 -11.98 6.75
C ASN A 339 -0.69 -10.47 6.63
N ASP A 340 -0.28 -9.86 5.52
CA ASP A 340 -0.42 -8.42 5.29
C ASP A 340 -1.86 -7.92 5.48
N THR A 341 -2.87 -8.64 4.99
CA THR A 341 -4.29 -8.28 5.16
C THR A 341 -4.72 -8.24 6.63
N VAL A 342 -4.25 -9.20 7.43
CA VAL A 342 -4.48 -9.23 8.89
C VAL A 342 -3.79 -8.03 9.52
N GLY A 343 -2.57 -7.72 9.11
CA GLY A 343 -1.85 -6.52 9.54
C GLY A 343 -2.61 -5.23 9.20
N THR A 344 -3.12 -5.11 7.98
CA THR A 344 -3.95 -3.99 7.51
C THR A 344 -5.21 -3.81 8.35
N LEU A 345 -5.91 -4.91 8.68
CA LEU A 345 -7.08 -4.88 9.57
C LEU A 345 -6.71 -4.33 10.95
N MET A 346 -5.60 -4.80 11.51
CA MET A 346 -5.14 -4.42 12.85
C MET A 346 -4.68 -2.96 12.89
N ALA A 347 -3.88 -2.53 11.92
CA ALA A 347 -3.41 -1.16 11.80
C ALA A 347 -4.56 -0.16 11.61
N ARG A 348 -5.54 -0.50 10.76
CA ARG A 348 -6.74 0.33 10.61
C ARG A 348 -7.53 0.40 11.91
N SER A 349 -7.78 -0.74 12.55
CA SER A 349 -8.55 -0.79 13.80
C SER A 349 -7.92 0.06 14.91
N TYR A 350 -6.57 0.09 14.99
CA TYR A 350 -5.85 0.91 15.99
C TYR A 350 -5.93 2.41 15.71
N THR A 351 -5.86 2.80 14.43
CA THR A 351 -5.80 4.22 14.01
C THR A 351 -7.18 4.85 13.79
N SER A 352 -8.22 4.02 13.72
CA SER A 352 -9.59 4.50 13.52
C SER A 352 -10.08 5.21 14.79
N THR A 353 -10.50 6.46 14.65
CA THR A 353 -11.09 7.23 15.76
C THR A 353 -12.57 6.92 15.98
N SER A 354 -13.14 6.02 15.17
CA SER A 354 -14.52 5.56 15.34
C SER A 354 -14.62 4.63 16.54
N LYS A 355 -15.77 4.64 17.21
CA LYS A 355 -16.11 3.61 18.20
C LYS A 355 -16.21 2.22 17.58
N SER A 356 -16.51 2.15 16.28
CA SER A 356 -16.58 0.90 15.54
C SER A 356 -15.19 0.44 15.09
N ARG A 357 -14.91 -0.84 15.39
CA ARG A 357 -13.72 -1.57 14.94
C ARG A 357 -13.84 -1.88 13.45
N SER A 358 -12.70 -1.86 12.76
CA SER A 358 -12.68 -2.22 11.35
C SER A 358 -13.12 -3.68 11.17
N VAL A 359 -13.92 -3.93 10.13
CA VAL A 359 -14.45 -5.27 9.84
C VAL A 359 -13.57 -6.03 8.86
N LEU A 360 -12.85 -5.32 8.01
CA LEU A 360 -12.07 -5.85 6.89
C LEU A 360 -10.75 -5.09 6.78
N GLY A 361 -9.65 -5.83 6.63
CA GLY A 361 -8.38 -5.37 6.10
C GLY A 361 -8.18 -5.97 4.71
N ALA A 362 -8.08 -5.14 3.68
CA ALA A 362 -7.96 -5.58 2.30
C ALA A 362 -6.71 -4.99 1.62
N ILE A 363 -6.12 -5.78 0.74
CA ILE A 363 -5.02 -5.36 -0.13
C ILE A 363 -5.52 -5.26 -1.56
N PHE A 364 -5.32 -4.10 -2.19
CA PHE A 364 -5.54 -3.84 -3.62
C PHE A 364 -4.27 -3.20 -4.19
N GLY A 365 -3.30 -4.03 -4.59
CA GLY A 365 -2.00 -3.58 -5.09
C GLY A 365 -1.49 -4.51 -6.19
N THR A 366 -0.21 -4.91 -6.11
CA THR A 366 0.36 -5.93 -7.02
C THR A 366 -0.44 -7.22 -7.00
N GLY A 367 -0.92 -7.64 -5.83
CA GLY A 367 -1.90 -8.73 -5.65
C GLY A 367 -3.17 -8.20 -5.00
N THR A 368 -4.12 -9.10 -4.70
CA THR A 368 -5.28 -8.76 -3.89
C THR A 368 -5.65 -9.88 -2.92
N ASN A 369 -5.94 -9.48 -1.68
CA ASN A 369 -6.42 -10.38 -0.63
C ASN A 369 -7.21 -9.60 0.44
N GLY A 370 -7.91 -10.30 1.32
CA GLY A 370 -8.60 -9.69 2.46
C GLY A 370 -8.65 -10.59 3.68
N ALA A 371 -8.67 -9.97 4.85
CA ALA A 371 -8.92 -10.62 6.13
C ALA A 371 -9.98 -9.86 6.92
N TYR A 372 -10.88 -10.59 7.57
CA TYR A 372 -12.02 -10.01 8.27
C TYR A 372 -12.26 -10.70 9.61
N MET A 373 -13.01 -10.05 10.49
CA MET A 373 -13.41 -10.65 11.76
C MET A 373 -14.62 -11.58 11.57
N GLU A 374 -14.47 -12.85 11.94
CA GLU A 374 -15.52 -13.87 11.85
C GLU A 374 -15.87 -14.42 13.23
N LYS A 375 -17.12 -14.84 13.42
CA LYS A 375 -17.57 -15.50 14.64
C LYS A 375 -17.02 -16.93 14.68
N LEU A 376 -16.46 -17.33 15.82
CA LEU A 376 -15.97 -18.70 16.04
C LEU A 376 -17.08 -19.74 15.81
N SER A 377 -18.34 -19.37 16.08
CA SER A 377 -19.50 -20.24 15.82
C SER A 377 -19.69 -20.59 14.34
N ASN A 378 -19.21 -19.76 13.42
CA ASN A 378 -19.37 -19.92 11.98
C ASN A 378 -18.24 -20.78 11.37
N ILE A 379 -17.08 -20.84 12.03
CA ILE A 379 -15.95 -21.67 11.60
C ILE A 379 -16.25 -23.13 11.97
N LYS A 380 -16.73 -23.93 11.01
CA LYS A 380 -17.07 -25.35 11.24
C LYS A 380 -15.93 -26.30 10.89
N LYS A 381 -14.95 -25.83 10.11
CA LYS A 381 -13.76 -26.61 9.77
C LYS A 381 -12.83 -26.79 11.00
N PRO A 382 -12.05 -27.88 11.04
CA PRO A 382 -11.21 -28.16 12.20
C PRO A 382 -10.08 -27.14 12.34
N ILE A 383 -10.03 -26.46 13.49
CA ILE A 383 -8.91 -25.59 13.88
C ILE A 383 -7.95 -26.41 14.74
N SER A 384 -6.70 -26.54 14.29
CA SER A 384 -5.65 -27.25 15.04
C SER A 384 -4.98 -26.34 16.07
N GLY A 385 -4.59 -26.86 17.24
CA GLY A 385 -3.83 -26.08 18.22
C GLY A 385 -4.70 -25.26 19.18
N GLU A 386 -4.06 -24.62 20.16
CA GLU A 386 -4.75 -23.78 21.15
C GLU A 386 -5.01 -22.38 20.59
N TYR A 387 -6.22 -21.86 20.86
CA TYR A 387 -6.59 -20.48 20.59
C TYR A 387 -7.55 -19.98 21.66
N ASP A 388 -7.56 -18.66 21.85
CA ASP A 388 -8.43 -18.00 22.80
C ASP A 388 -9.85 -17.93 22.27
N GLN A 389 -10.82 -18.42 23.05
CA GLN A 389 -12.23 -18.43 22.69
C GLN A 389 -13.05 -17.34 23.41
N SER A 390 -12.41 -16.55 24.27
CA SER A 390 -13.09 -15.60 25.17
C SER A 390 -13.87 -14.51 24.44
N THR A 391 -13.40 -14.09 23.28
CA THR A 391 -14.05 -13.06 22.45
C THR A 391 -15.18 -13.60 21.59
N GLY A 392 -15.24 -14.92 21.36
CA GLY A 392 -16.18 -15.53 20.42
C GLY A 392 -15.87 -15.26 18.94
N GLU A 393 -14.76 -14.59 18.63
CA GLU A 393 -14.42 -14.14 17.27
C GLU A 393 -12.96 -14.48 16.91
N MET A 394 -12.67 -14.62 15.62
CA MET A 394 -11.34 -14.81 15.09
C MET A 394 -11.20 -14.10 13.75
N VAL A 395 -10.07 -13.45 13.52
CA VAL A 395 -9.72 -12.94 12.20
C VAL A 395 -9.46 -14.12 11.27
N VAL A 396 -10.13 -14.10 10.12
CA VAL A 396 -9.98 -15.10 9.07
C VAL A 396 -9.38 -14.42 7.85
N ASN A 397 -8.31 -15.01 7.33
CA ASN A 397 -7.71 -14.60 6.07
C ASN A 397 -8.42 -15.35 4.93
N THR A 398 -9.09 -14.62 4.05
CA THR A 398 -9.94 -15.20 3.00
C THR A 398 -9.15 -15.94 1.92
N GLU A 399 -7.92 -15.47 1.63
CA GLU A 399 -7.17 -15.81 0.41
C GLU A 399 -8.03 -15.65 -0.86
N TRP A 400 -8.76 -14.52 -0.94
CA TRP A 400 -9.78 -14.33 -1.98
C TRP A 400 -9.26 -14.23 -3.40
N GLY A 401 -7.95 -14.15 -3.60
CA GLY A 401 -7.35 -14.15 -4.94
C GLY A 401 -7.74 -15.39 -5.74
N SER A 402 -8.02 -16.51 -5.05
CA SER A 402 -8.51 -17.76 -5.63
C SER A 402 -10.04 -17.85 -5.77
N PHE A 403 -10.80 -16.80 -5.46
CA PHE A 403 -12.25 -16.79 -5.64
C PHE A 403 -12.61 -17.24 -7.06
N ASP A 404 -13.52 -18.22 -7.13
CA ASP A 404 -14.08 -18.75 -8.38
C ASP A 404 -13.03 -19.20 -9.42
N ASN A 405 -11.99 -19.95 -8.97
CA ASN A 405 -11.03 -20.58 -9.88
C ASN A 405 -11.69 -21.49 -10.94
N GLN A 406 -12.90 -21.99 -10.67
CA GLN A 406 -13.69 -22.80 -11.60
C GLN A 406 -14.38 -21.98 -12.69
N LEU A 407 -14.37 -20.64 -12.58
CA LEU A 407 -15.05 -19.70 -13.48
C LEU A 407 -16.56 -19.95 -13.60
N ASN A 408 -17.25 -20.12 -12.46
CA ASN A 408 -18.70 -20.26 -12.45
C ASN A 408 -19.40 -18.94 -12.75
N VAL A 409 -18.85 -17.82 -12.28
CA VAL A 409 -19.43 -16.48 -12.44
C VAL A 409 -18.44 -15.47 -12.99
N LEU A 410 -17.13 -15.60 -12.71
CA LEU A 410 -16.14 -14.60 -13.10
C LEU A 410 -16.13 -14.34 -14.60
N PRO A 411 -16.08 -13.06 -15.03
CA PRO A 411 -16.04 -12.72 -16.45
C PRO A 411 -14.81 -13.34 -17.11
N SER A 412 -14.97 -13.84 -18.32
CA SER A 412 -13.92 -14.58 -19.03
C SER A 412 -13.82 -14.10 -20.47
N THR A 413 -13.18 -12.94 -20.65
CA THR A 413 -12.88 -12.39 -21.98
C THR A 413 -11.79 -13.23 -22.68
N PRO A 414 -11.62 -13.10 -24.01
CA PRO A 414 -10.50 -13.73 -24.71
C PRO A 414 -9.13 -13.36 -24.11
N TRP A 415 -8.97 -12.12 -23.64
CA TRP A 415 -7.72 -11.64 -23.06
C TRP A 415 -7.48 -12.16 -21.65
N ASP A 416 -8.53 -12.33 -20.83
CA ASP A 416 -8.40 -12.99 -19.53
C ASP A 416 -7.94 -14.46 -19.69
N LYS A 417 -8.45 -15.16 -20.70
CA LYS A 417 -8.05 -16.54 -21.03
C LYS A 417 -6.60 -16.62 -21.51
N ALA A 418 -6.19 -15.70 -22.38
CA ALA A 418 -4.81 -15.63 -22.88
C ALA A 418 -3.83 -15.34 -21.73
N LEU A 419 -4.14 -14.36 -20.87
CA LEU A 419 -3.33 -14.04 -19.70
C LEU A 419 -3.20 -15.25 -18.76
N ASP A 420 -4.31 -15.94 -18.48
CA ASP A 420 -4.29 -17.11 -17.60
C ASP A 420 -3.42 -18.24 -18.15
N ALA A 421 -3.56 -18.54 -19.44
CA ALA A 421 -2.82 -19.60 -20.12
C ALA A 421 -1.30 -19.38 -20.11
N GLU A 422 -0.85 -18.12 -20.21
CA GLU A 422 0.57 -17.75 -20.19
C GLU A 422 1.09 -17.40 -18.78
N SER A 423 0.22 -17.44 -17.76
CA SER A 423 0.61 -17.16 -16.39
C SER A 423 1.44 -18.30 -15.77
N VAL A 424 2.15 -18.00 -14.68
CA VAL A 424 2.93 -19.00 -13.93
C VAL A 424 2.05 -20.12 -13.36
N ASN A 425 0.77 -19.83 -13.08
CA ASN A 425 -0.16 -20.76 -12.49
C ASN A 425 -1.51 -20.72 -13.24
N PRO A 426 -1.62 -21.34 -14.42
CA PRO A 426 -2.87 -21.39 -15.18
C PRO A 426 -4.02 -22.04 -14.38
N GLY A 427 -5.22 -21.47 -14.46
CA GLY A 427 -6.41 -21.94 -13.73
C GLY A 427 -6.43 -21.65 -12.23
N LEU A 428 -5.43 -20.93 -11.70
CA LEU A 428 -5.36 -20.53 -10.29
C LEU A 428 -5.36 -19.01 -10.16
N GLN A 429 -5.78 -18.51 -9.00
CA GLN A 429 -5.82 -17.07 -8.68
C GLN A 429 -6.68 -16.26 -9.67
N MET A 430 -7.81 -16.82 -10.08
CA MET A 430 -8.62 -16.27 -11.18
C MET A 430 -9.20 -14.89 -10.85
N PHE A 431 -9.61 -14.65 -9.60
CA PHE A 431 -10.06 -13.33 -9.16
C PHE A 431 -8.91 -12.31 -9.11
N GLU A 432 -7.75 -12.71 -8.59
CA GLU A 432 -6.59 -11.83 -8.50
C GLU A 432 -6.10 -11.34 -9.87
N LYS A 433 -6.16 -12.23 -10.88
CA LYS A 433 -5.83 -11.91 -12.28
C LYS A 433 -6.71 -10.84 -12.91
N ARG A 434 -7.91 -10.60 -12.36
CA ARG A 434 -8.89 -9.63 -12.88
C ARG A 434 -8.91 -8.31 -12.10
N VAL A 435 -8.27 -8.28 -10.93
CA VAL A 435 -8.35 -7.15 -9.98
C VAL A 435 -7.00 -6.51 -9.75
N SER A 436 -5.94 -7.30 -9.60
CA SER A 436 -4.67 -6.77 -9.09
C SER A 436 -3.82 -6.09 -10.16
N GLY A 437 -3.10 -5.05 -9.75
CA GLY A 437 -2.31 -4.19 -10.63
C GLY A 437 -1.21 -4.92 -11.42
N MET A 438 -0.77 -6.10 -10.96
CA MET A 438 0.17 -6.93 -11.73
C MET A 438 -0.41 -7.38 -13.08
N PHE A 439 -1.72 -7.63 -13.16
CA PHE A 439 -2.35 -8.24 -14.34
C PHE A 439 -3.14 -7.25 -15.18
N LEU A 440 -3.63 -6.14 -14.61
CA LEU A 440 -4.46 -5.18 -15.36
C LEU A 440 -3.73 -4.61 -16.59
N GLY A 441 -2.44 -4.30 -16.46
CA GLY A 441 -1.64 -3.82 -17.58
C GLY A 441 -1.52 -4.86 -18.70
N GLU A 442 -1.34 -6.13 -18.34
CA GLU A 442 -1.23 -7.22 -19.32
C GLU A 442 -2.56 -7.48 -20.04
N ILE A 443 -3.70 -7.36 -19.34
CA ILE A 443 -5.03 -7.45 -19.97
C ILE A 443 -5.19 -6.33 -21.02
N VAL A 444 -4.84 -5.09 -20.67
CA VAL A 444 -4.87 -3.97 -21.62
C VAL A 444 -3.91 -4.22 -22.78
N ARG A 445 -2.69 -4.72 -22.51
CA ARG A 445 -1.71 -5.04 -23.56
C ARG A 445 -2.26 -6.06 -24.54
N LEU A 446 -2.88 -7.14 -24.06
CA LEU A 446 -3.47 -8.19 -24.89
C LEU A 446 -4.63 -7.65 -25.73
N ALA A 447 -5.49 -6.81 -25.17
CA ALA A 447 -6.57 -6.14 -25.90
C ALA A 447 -6.02 -5.21 -26.99
N MET A 448 -5.01 -4.41 -26.67
CA MET A 448 -4.35 -3.52 -27.64
C MET A 448 -3.63 -4.31 -28.73
N ALA A 449 -2.94 -5.41 -28.39
CA ALA A 449 -2.27 -6.26 -29.36
C ALA A 449 -3.27 -6.91 -30.32
N ASP A 450 -4.44 -7.32 -29.83
CA ASP A 450 -5.54 -7.82 -30.67
C ASP A 450 -6.03 -6.73 -31.65
N MET A 451 -6.27 -5.51 -31.17
CA MET A 451 -6.62 -4.36 -32.02
C MET A 451 -5.53 -4.00 -33.03
N ILE A 452 -4.26 -4.05 -32.65
CA ILE A 452 -3.12 -3.77 -33.54
C ILE A 452 -3.03 -4.85 -34.62
N ASN A 453 -3.28 -6.11 -34.30
CA ASN A 453 -3.20 -7.21 -35.26
C ASN A 453 -4.44 -7.31 -36.16
N ASN A 454 -5.57 -6.71 -35.76
CA ASN A 454 -6.76 -6.64 -36.59
C ASN A 454 -6.55 -5.71 -37.80
N GLU A 455 -6.71 -6.24 -39.02
CA GLU A 455 -6.54 -5.48 -40.27
C GLU A 455 -7.60 -4.39 -40.45
N SER A 456 -8.78 -4.53 -39.85
CA SER A 456 -9.84 -3.53 -39.92
C SER A 456 -9.67 -2.38 -38.92
N SER A 457 -8.74 -2.51 -37.98
CA SER A 457 -8.42 -1.50 -36.97
C SER A 457 -7.23 -0.65 -37.42
N SER A 458 -7.40 0.67 -37.32
CA SER A 458 -6.34 1.66 -37.57
C SER A 458 -5.53 2.03 -36.31
N LEU A 459 -5.69 1.30 -35.20
CA LEU A 459 -4.98 1.61 -33.95
C LEU A 459 -3.46 1.62 -34.19
N PHE A 460 -2.84 2.77 -33.95
CA PHE A 460 -1.42 3.05 -34.16
C PHE A 460 -0.93 2.76 -35.58
N LYS A 461 -1.82 2.86 -36.57
CA LYS A 461 -1.51 2.66 -37.99
C LYS A 461 -1.95 3.87 -38.79
N ASP A 462 -0.97 4.63 -39.29
CA ASP A 462 -1.22 5.66 -40.27
C ASP A 462 -0.92 5.17 -41.69
N LEU A 463 -1.87 5.34 -42.60
CA LEU A 463 -1.64 5.12 -44.03
C LEU A 463 -0.74 6.22 -44.62
N ASN A 464 -0.88 7.45 -44.11
CA ASN A 464 -0.06 8.61 -44.46
C ASN A 464 -0.26 9.73 -43.41
N SER A 465 0.50 10.81 -43.49
CA SER A 465 0.48 11.91 -42.52
C SER A 465 -0.78 12.79 -42.53
N SER A 466 -1.70 12.62 -43.49
CA SER A 466 -2.90 13.47 -43.61
C SER A 466 -4.01 13.12 -42.62
N THR A 467 -3.95 11.94 -42.02
CA THR A 467 -4.94 11.46 -41.03
C THR A 467 -4.51 11.65 -39.59
N ASN A 468 -3.23 11.98 -39.34
CA ASN A 468 -2.70 12.22 -38.01
C ASN A 468 -2.68 13.72 -37.70
N ASP A 469 -3.13 14.08 -36.51
CA ASP A 469 -3.18 15.47 -36.03
C ASP A 469 -1.78 16.11 -35.84
N TRP A 470 -0.71 15.32 -35.80
CA TRP A 470 0.67 15.80 -35.80
C TRP A 470 1.26 16.07 -37.20
N GLY A 471 0.57 15.72 -38.28
CA GLY A 471 1.11 15.85 -39.64
C GLY A 471 2.32 14.92 -39.92
N THR A 472 2.44 13.84 -39.14
CA THR A 472 3.43 12.76 -39.31
C THR A 472 2.73 11.40 -39.15
N THR A 473 3.42 10.29 -39.38
CA THR A 473 2.84 8.94 -39.26
C THR A 473 3.20 8.28 -37.94
N THR A 474 2.22 7.72 -37.24
CA THR A 474 2.40 6.87 -36.06
C THR A 474 3.13 5.59 -36.42
N ASN A 475 4.07 5.19 -35.56
CA ASN A 475 4.81 3.93 -35.71
C ASN A 475 5.08 3.29 -34.34
N ILE A 476 4.89 1.98 -34.26
CA ILE A 476 5.25 1.18 -33.09
C ILE A 476 6.67 0.65 -33.27
N ALA A 477 7.57 0.96 -32.34
CA ALA A 477 8.92 0.40 -32.37
C ALA A 477 8.88 -1.14 -32.23
N PRO A 478 9.78 -1.90 -32.90
CA PRO A 478 9.90 -3.34 -32.67
C PRO A 478 10.23 -3.70 -31.20
N SER A 479 10.78 -2.75 -30.45
CA SER A 479 11.08 -2.88 -29.02
C SER A 479 9.90 -2.57 -28.11
N SER A 480 8.75 -2.15 -28.65
CA SER A 480 7.57 -1.70 -27.91
C SER A 480 7.11 -2.73 -26.86
N GLY A 481 6.61 -2.20 -25.74
CA GLY A 481 5.97 -2.99 -24.69
C GLY A 481 4.72 -3.73 -25.17
N PHE A 482 4.01 -3.25 -26.20
CA PHE A 482 2.84 -3.96 -26.74
C PHE A 482 3.18 -5.33 -27.31
N LEU A 483 4.40 -5.47 -27.86
CA LEU A 483 4.85 -6.68 -28.56
C LEU A 483 5.53 -7.69 -27.61
N LYS A 484 5.59 -7.39 -26.31
CA LYS A 484 6.28 -8.21 -25.31
C LYS A 484 5.33 -8.56 -24.17
N PRO A 485 5.19 -9.84 -23.79
CA PRO A 485 4.45 -10.20 -22.58
C PRO A 485 4.96 -9.40 -21.38
N TRP A 486 4.04 -8.87 -20.58
CA TRP A 486 4.32 -8.00 -19.42
C TRP A 486 5.01 -6.68 -19.76
N GLY A 487 4.94 -6.26 -21.03
CA GLY A 487 5.54 -5.00 -21.50
C GLY A 487 4.73 -3.75 -21.14
N LEU A 488 3.53 -3.89 -20.55
CA LEU A 488 2.67 -2.80 -20.10
C LEU A 488 2.32 -2.99 -18.62
N ASP A 489 2.64 -2.00 -17.80
CA ASP A 489 2.30 -1.96 -16.37
C ASP A 489 1.07 -1.07 -16.09
N SER A 490 0.38 -1.31 -14.98
CA SER A 490 -0.78 -0.52 -14.52
C SER A 490 -0.50 0.98 -14.29
N SER A 491 0.76 1.41 -14.24
CA SER A 491 1.14 2.83 -14.15
C SER A 491 0.66 3.66 -15.35
N ILE A 492 0.81 3.19 -16.59
CA ILE A 492 0.32 3.94 -17.77
C ILE A 492 -1.20 4.01 -17.79
N MET A 493 -1.89 2.99 -17.24
CA MET A 493 -3.35 3.04 -17.07
C MET A 493 -3.76 4.18 -16.11
N SER A 494 -2.98 4.39 -15.05
CA SER A 494 -3.19 5.50 -14.11
C SER A 494 -2.98 6.86 -14.81
N VAL A 495 -1.99 6.97 -15.70
CA VAL A 495 -1.80 8.17 -16.52
C VAL A 495 -3.00 8.40 -17.43
N ALA A 496 -3.49 7.36 -18.11
CA ALA A 496 -4.66 7.46 -18.97
C ALA A 496 -5.92 7.92 -18.20
N ALA A 497 -6.14 7.38 -17.00
CA ALA A 497 -7.26 7.78 -16.15
C ALA A 497 -7.14 9.23 -15.64
N ALA A 498 -5.93 9.70 -15.36
CA ALA A 498 -5.68 11.06 -14.84
C ALA A 498 -5.73 12.15 -15.91
N ASP A 499 -5.30 11.85 -17.14
CA ASP A 499 -5.15 12.85 -18.19
C ASP A 499 -6.51 13.24 -18.80
N ASN A 500 -7.06 14.36 -18.35
CA ASN A 500 -8.31 14.92 -18.89
C ASN A 500 -8.05 16.16 -19.78
N THR A 501 -6.83 16.32 -20.29
CA THR A 501 -6.53 17.37 -21.28
C THR A 501 -7.26 17.07 -22.59
N PRO A 502 -7.75 18.09 -23.32
CA PRO A 502 -8.45 17.86 -24.59
C PRO A 502 -7.60 17.06 -25.60
N GLU A 503 -6.28 17.23 -25.58
CA GLU A 503 -5.34 16.59 -26.49
C GLU A 503 -4.73 15.29 -25.94
N LEU A 504 -5.07 14.88 -24.72
CA LEU A 504 -4.46 13.73 -24.01
C LEU A 504 -2.92 13.76 -24.03
N SER A 505 -2.38 14.96 -23.85
CA SER A 505 -0.95 15.26 -24.04
C SER A 505 -0.02 14.43 -23.15
N THR A 506 -0.40 14.20 -21.89
CA THR A 506 0.40 13.43 -20.94
C THR A 506 0.35 11.95 -21.29
N LEU A 507 -0.82 11.43 -21.65
CA LEU A 507 -0.96 10.05 -22.09
C LEU A 507 -0.17 9.79 -23.38
N ARG A 508 -0.26 10.68 -24.37
CA ARG A 508 0.49 10.55 -25.64
C ARG A 508 1.99 10.54 -25.40
N GLN A 509 2.48 11.38 -24.50
CA GLN A 509 3.89 11.39 -24.10
C GLN A 509 4.30 10.07 -23.43
N GLU A 510 3.47 9.49 -22.56
CA GLU A 510 3.80 8.22 -21.90
C GLU A 510 3.66 7.00 -22.81
N LEU A 511 2.76 7.02 -23.79
CA LEU A 511 2.71 6.00 -24.86
C LEU A 511 4.02 5.97 -25.65
N GLU A 512 4.64 7.13 -25.89
CA GLU A 512 5.95 7.21 -26.52
C GLU A 512 7.08 6.76 -25.58
N ASN A 513 7.13 7.33 -24.37
CA ASN A 513 8.21 7.07 -23.41
C ASN A 513 8.28 5.61 -22.94
N LEU A 514 7.14 5.03 -22.58
CA LEU A 514 7.06 3.71 -21.95
C LEU A 514 6.86 2.59 -22.96
N LEU A 515 6.04 2.84 -23.99
CA LEU A 515 5.64 1.82 -24.95
C LEU A 515 6.28 2.01 -26.33
N SER A 516 7.11 3.04 -26.53
CA SER A 516 7.80 3.30 -27.80
C SER A 516 6.84 3.39 -28.99
N VAL A 517 5.67 3.99 -28.77
CA VAL A 517 4.75 4.39 -29.83
C VAL A 517 5.07 5.82 -30.21
N TYR A 518 5.67 6.03 -31.37
CA TYR A 518 6.06 7.38 -31.82
C TYR A 518 4.85 8.10 -32.39
N THR A 519 4.67 9.36 -31.97
CA THR A 519 3.63 10.26 -32.46
C THR A 519 2.24 9.62 -32.50
N PRO A 520 1.74 9.02 -31.38
CA PRO A 520 0.40 8.43 -31.34
C PRO A 520 -0.62 9.51 -31.64
N SER A 521 -1.65 9.23 -32.44
CA SER A 521 -2.73 10.20 -32.75
C SER A 521 -3.60 10.47 -31.51
N LEU A 522 -4.44 11.52 -31.54
CA LEU A 522 -5.43 11.76 -30.48
C LEU A 522 -6.41 10.59 -30.38
N GLU A 523 -6.84 10.05 -31.53
CA GLU A 523 -7.77 8.93 -31.61
C GLU A 523 -7.16 7.66 -31.01
N ASP A 524 -5.88 7.39 -31.26
CA ASP A 524 -5.17 6.27 -30.64
C ASP A 524 -5.12 6.40 -29.11
N ALA A 525 -4.84 7.60 -28.61
CA ALA A 525 -4.82 7.86 -27.18
C ALA A 525 -6.22 7.73 -26.56
N GLN A 526 -7.27 8.13 -27.27
CA GLN A 526 -8.66 7.95 -26.85
C GLN A 526 -9.04 6.46 -26.81
N ALA A 527 -8.70 5.69 -27.84
CA ALA A 527 -8.91 4.25 -27.89
C ALA A 527 -8.19 3.55 -26.71
N PHE A 528 -6.92 3.87 -26.51
CA PHE A 528 -6.13 3.36 -25.39
C PHE A 528 -6.78 3.67 -24.03
N LYS A 529 -7.12 4.95 -23.81
CA LYS A 529 -7.76 5.42 -22.59
C LYS A 529 -9.09 4.71 -22.34
N SER A 530 -9.90 4.51 -23.37
CA SER A 530 -11.23 3.91 -23.26
C SER A 530 -11.17 2.45 -22.79
N VAL A 531 -10.32 1.64 -23.44
CA VAL A 531 -10.12 0.23 -23.04
C VAL A 531 -9.44 0.15 -21.66
N SER A 532 -8.42 0.98 -21.40
CA SER A 532 -7.75 1.03 -20.09
C SER A 532 -8.75 1.36 -18.96
N ASN A 533 -9.64 2.32 -19.18
CA ASN A 533 -10.67 2.71 -18.21
C ASN A 533 -11.71 1.60 -18.03
N ALA A 534 -12.10 0.88 -19.09
CA ALA A 534 -13.01 -0.25 -18.98
C ALA A 534 -12.43 -1.37 -18.11
N VAL A 535 -11.17 -1.74 -18.33
CA VAL A 535 -10.46 -2.73 -17.51
C VAL A 535 -10.33 -2.27 -16.05
N GLY A 536 -9.93 -1.00 -15.83
CA GLY A 536 -9.82 -0.42 -14.48
C GLY A 536 -11.17 -0.37 -13.74
N ARG A 537 -12.24 0.02 -14.44
CA ARG A 537 -13.61 0.04 -13.91
C ARG A 537 -14.08 -1.35 -13.53
N ARG A 538 -13.90 -2.35 -14.40
CA ARG A 538 -14.21 -3.76 -14.10
C ARG A 538 -13.48 -4.23 -12.85
N ALA A 539 -12.19 -3.94 -12.73
CA ALA A 539 -11.38 -4.31 -11.55
C ALA A 539 -11.90 -3.66 -10.26
N ALA A 540 -12.31 -2.38 -10.31
CA ALA A 540 -12.89 -1.68 -9.16
C ALA A 540 -14.26 -2.27 -8.76
N ARG A 541 -15.11 -2.59 -9.73
CA ARG A 541 -16.42 -3.22 -9.45
C ARG A 541 -16.27 -4.64 -8.90
N LEU A 542 -15.33 -5.43 -9.42
CA LEU A 542 -14.96 -6.73 -8.83
C LEU A 542 -14.38 -6.58 -7.42
N SER A 543 -13.59 -5.55 -7.15
CA SER A 543 -13.11 -5.25 -5.78
C SER A 543 -14.27 -4.98 -4.82
N ALA A 544 -15.32 -4.30 -5.29
CA ALA A 544 -16.53 -4.06 -4.52
C ALA A 544 -17.33 -5.34 -4.21
N VAL A 545 -17.25 -6.39 -5.04
CA VAL A 545 -17.85 -7.71 -4.73
C VAL A 545 -17.32 -8.23 -3.40
N ALA A 546 -15.99 -8.27 -3.24
CA ALA A 546 -15.37 -8.81 -2.05
C ALA A 546 -15.64 -7.95 -0.80
N ILE A 547 -15.54 -6.63 -0.94
CA ILE A 547 -15.86 -5.66 0.13
C ILE A 547 -17.32 -5.78 0.54
N GLY A 548 -18.23 -5.76 -0.44
CA GLY A 548 -19.67 -5.78 -0.23
C GLY A 548 -20.14 -7.10 0.38
N ALA A 549 -19.63 -8.23 -0.09
CA ALA A 549 -19.92 -9.54 0.49
C ALA A 549 -19.51 -9.61 1.97
N ILE A 550 -18.33 -9.11 2.34
CA ILE A 550 -17.90 -9.11 3.75
C ILE A 550 -18.72 -8.12 4.59
N ALA A 551 -19.06 -6.96 4.05
CA ALA A 551 -19.93 -6.00 4.73
C ALA A 551 -21.33 -6.61 5.00
N LEU A 552 -21.90 -7.33 4.04
CA LEU A 552 -23.15 -8.07 4.20
C LEU A 552 -23.01 -9.21 5.21
N ASN A 553 -21.96 -10.03 5.11
CA ASN A 553 -21.69 -11.15 6.02
C ASN A 553 -21.51 -10.69 7.47
N SER A 554 -20.97 -9.49 7.69
CA SER A 554 -20.80 -8.95 9.04
C SER A 554 -22.12 -8.74 9.78
N GLY A 555 -23.25 -8.63 9.07
CA GLY A 555 -24.56 -8.31 9.62
C GLY A 555 -24.71 -6.86 10.12
N LYS A 556 -23.64 -6.06 10.09
CA LYS A 556 -23.60 -4.72 10.67
C LYS A 556 -24.34 -3.65 9.86
N LEU A 557 -24.62 -3.90 8.58
CA LEU A 557 -25.38 -2.95 7.75
C LEU A 557 -26.79 -2.70 8.31
N ASN A 558 -27.40 -3.75 8.85
CA ASN A 558 -28.74 -3.72 9.43
C ASN A 558 -28.75 -3.38 10.93
N ASP A 559 -27.57 -3.23 11.54
CA ASP A 559 -27.45 -2.82 12.93
C ASP A 559 -27.73 -1.31 13.05
N LEU A 560 -28.63 -0.95 13.95
CA LEU A 560 -29.03 0.43 14.21
C LEU A 560 -28.02 1.14 15.12
N ASP A 561 -27.26 0.38 15.92
CA ASP A 561 -26.24 0.91 16.81
C ASP A 561 -24.90 1.12 16.06
N GLU A 562 -24.75 0.50 14.88
CA GLU A 562 -23.57 0.66 14.04
C GLU A 562 -23.75 1.81 13.05
N GLU A 563 -23.19 2.97 13.41
CA GLU A 563 -23.19 4.17 12.57
C GLU A 563 -22.23 4.03 11.35
N VAL A 564 -21.10 3.35 11.53
CA VAL A 564 -20.02 3.26 10.53
C VAL A 564 -19.44 1.85 10.49
N ILE A 565 -19.34 1.29 9.30
CA ILE A 565 -18.62 0.06 9.00
C ILE A 565 -17.26 0.44 8.44
N ASP A 566 -16.23 0.38 9.28
CA ASP A 566 -14.89 0.80 8.89
C ASP A 566 -14.12 -0.33 8.19
N ILE A 567 -13.48 -0.01 7.08
CA ILE A 567 -12.73 -0.96 6.25
C ILE A 567 -11.34 -0.37 6.01
N GLY A 568 -10.31 -1.12 6.38
CA GLY A 568 -8.91 -0.79 6.11
C GLY A 568 -8.50 -1.30 4.74
N VAL A 569 -7.98 -0.43 3.90
CA VAL A 569 -7.40 -0.83 2.60
C VAL A 569 -5.96 -0.35 2.49
N ASP A 570 -5.11 -1.15 1.86
CA ASP A 570 -3.73 -0.82 1.52
C ASP A 570 -3.43 -1.36 0.11
N GLY A 571 -2.37 -0.87 -0.53
CA GLY A 571 -1.92 -1.30 -1.85
C GLY A 571 -1.96 -0.18 -2.90
N SER A 572 -1.05 -0.31 -3.87
CA SER A 572 -0.79 0.72 -4.88
C SER A 572 -2.00 1.08 -5.74
N LEU A 573 -2.92 0.13 -6.00
CA LEU A 573 -4.07 0.37 -6.87
C LEU A 573 -5.07 1.31 -6.19
N VAL A 574 -5.46 1.01 -4.95
CA VAL A 574 -6.42 1.84 -4.20
C VAL A 574 -5.84 3.18 -3.75
N GLU A 575 -4.51 3.28 -3.60
CA GLU A 575 -3.81 4.51 -3.22
C GLU A 575 -3.50 5.44 -4.39
N HIS A 576 -3.17 4.91 -5.56
CA HIS A 576 -2.60 5.71 -6.66
C HIS A 576 -3.42 5.69 -7.95
N TYR A 577 -4.25 4.67 -8.19
CA TYR A 577 -5.08 4.65 -9.40
C TYR A 577 -6.20 5.69 -9.27
N PRO A 578 -6.30 6.66 -10.21
CA PRO A 578 -7.29 7.74 -10.13
C PRO A 578 -8.73 7.21 -10.02
N PHE A 579 -9.51 7.76 -9.08
CA PHE A 579 -10.93 7.45 -8.89
C PHE A 579 -11.26 5.98 -8.56
N PHE A 580 -10.27 5.13 -8.25
CA PHE A 580 -10.51 3.71 -7.99
C PHE A 580 -11.48 3.48 -6.82
N ARG A 581 -11.31 4.26 -5.74
CA ARG A 581 -12.21 4.23 -4.58
C ARG A 581 -13.61 4.70 -4.93
N ASP A 582 -13.74 5.70 -5.79
CA ASP A 582 -15.04 6.25 -6.20
C ASP A 582 -15.81 5.21 -7.02
N MET A 583 -15.13 4.48 -7.90
CA MET A 583 -15.70 3.36 -8.66
C MET A 583 -16.11 2.20 -7.74
N ILE A 584 -15.34 1.89 -6.69
CA ILE A 584 -15.77 0.93 -5.66
C ILE A 584 -17.05 1.42 -4.98
N TYR A 585 -17.11 2.69 -4.56
CA TYR A 585 -18.29 3.24 -3.92
C TYR A 585 -19.52 3.24 -4.83
N GLU A 586 -19.36 3.55 -6.11
CA GLU A 586 -20.42 3.45 -7.10
C GLU A 586 -20.94 2.01 -7.22
N ALA A 587 -20.06 1.02 -7.31
CA ALA A 587 -20.44 -0.39 -7.30
C ALA A 587 -21.15 -0.80 -6.00
N LEU A 588 -20.63 -0.40 -4.82
CA LEU A 588 -21.26 -0.71 -3.53
C LEU A 588 -22.71 -0.22 -3.44
N ARG A 589 -23.05 0.92 -4.06
CA ARG A 589 -24.42 1.45 -4.11
C ARG A 589 -25.36 0.58 -4.94
N ALA A 590 -24.84 -0.20 -5.89
CA ALA A 590 -25.59 -1.09 -6.76
C ALA A 590 -25.75 -2.51 -6.18
N ILE A 591 -25.09 -2.84 -5.06
CA ILE A 591 -25.21 -4.16 -4.43
C ILE A 591 -26.51 -4.26 -3.63
N ASP A 592 -27.28 -5.31 -3.91
CA ASP A 592 -28.47 -5.75 -3.21
C ASP A 592 -28.16 -5.94 -1.71
N GLY A 593 -28.96 -5.30 -0.85
CA GLY A 593 -28.76 -5.34 0.61
C GLY A 593 -27.78 -4.29 1.15
N ILE A 594 -27.00 -3.61 0.29
CA ILE A 594 -26.22 -2.42 0.67
C ILE A 594 -26.98 -1.17 0.22
N GLY A 595 -27.19 -1.02 -1.09
CA GLY A 595 -27.82 0.16 -1.68
C GLY A 595 -27.10 1.48 -1.37
N PRO A 596 -27.69 2.63 -1.75
CA PRO A 596 -27.11 3.94 -1.49
C PRO A 596 -26.86 4.22 -0.01
N GLN A 597 -27.83 3.90 0.85
CA GLN A 597 -27.76 4.15 2.30
C GLN A 597 -26.74 3.26 3.01
N GLY A 598 -26.64 1.98 2.65
CA GLY A 598 -25.62 1.09 3.21
C GLY A 598 -24.21 1.49 2.77
N ALA A 599 -24.05 1.97 1.54
CA ALA A 599 -22.76 2.46 1.05
C ALA A 599 -22.27 3.69 1.83
N GLU A 600 -23.18 4.55 2.31
CA GLU A 600 -22.84 5.70 3.18
C GLU A 600 -22.35 5.25 4.57
N LYS A 601 -22.83 4.10 5.08
CA LYS A 601 -22.30 3.51 6.32
C LYS A 601 -20.89 2.93 6.14
N ILE A 602 -20.50 2.54 4.91
CA ILE A 602 -19.20 1.92 4.65
C ILE A 602 -18.11 2.98 4.50
N ARG A 603 -17.12 2.96 5.40
CA ARG A 603 -15.98 3.88 5.35
C ARG A 603 -14.70 3.13 4.97
N ILE A 604 -14.24 3.37 3.75
CA ILE A 604 -12.97 2.84 3.25
C ILE A 604 -11.85 3.81 3.65
N GLY A 605 -10.96 3.37 4.53
CA GLY A 605 -9.82 4.14 5.02
C GLY A 605 -8.49 3.52 4.63
N ILE A 606 -7.53 4.35 4.21
CA ILE A 606 -6.18 3.87 3.92
C ILE A 606 -5.51 3.45 5.24
N ALA A 607 -5.05 2.21 5.30
CA ALA A 607 -4.35 1.63 6.43
C ALA A 607 -2.85 1.66 6.14
N LYS A 608 -2.22 2.80 6.41
CA LYS A 608 -0.79 2.97 6.15
C LYS A 608 0.01 1.98 6.98
N ASP A 609 0.87 1.24 6.31
CA ASP A 609 1.84 0.32 6.90
C ASP A 609 1.25 -0.90 7.63
N GLY A 610 0.25 -1.56 7.03
CA GLY A 610 -0.37 -2.77 7.58
C GLY A 610 0.66 -3.87 7.93
N SER A 611 1.65 -4.09 7.07
CA SER A 611 2.70 -5.10 7.29
C SER A 611 3.71 -4.75 8.39
N GLY A 612 3.80 -3.50 8.82
CA GLY A 612 4.66 -3.07 9.93
C GLY A 612 3.86 -2.91 11.23
N VAL A 613 3.02 -1.88 11.29
CA VAL A 613 2.22 -1.53 12.48
C VAL A 613 1.27 -2.65 12.86
N GLY A 614 0.59 -3.25 11.88
CA GLY A 614 -0.31 -4.37 12.12
C GLY A 614 0.39 -5.58 12.72
N ALA A 615 1.60 -5.88 12.26
CA ALA A 615 2.37 -7.00 12.79
C ALA A 615 2.84 -6.76 14.23
N ALA A 616 3.24 -5.53 14.56
CA ALA A 616 3.51 -5.14 15.95
C ALA A 616 2.28 -5.28 16.86
N LEU A 617 1.10 -4.88 16.38
CA LEU A 617 -0.16 -5.04 17.12
C LEU A 617 -0.52 -6.51 17.34
N ILE A 618 -0.29 -7.38 16.36
CA ILE A 618 -0.52 -8.83 16.53
C ILE A 618 0.50 -9.43 17.50
N ALA A 619 1.76 -8.97 17.47
CA ALA A 619 2.76 -9.38 18.46
C ALA A 619 2.35 -8.96 19.89
N LEU A 620 1.68 -7.82 20.06
CA LEU A 620 1.05 -7.40 21.32
C LEU A 620 -0.09 -8.34 21.72
N VAL A 621 -0.99 -8.70 20.79
CA VAL A 621 -2.08 -9.64 21.06
C VAL A 621 -1.53 -11.02 21.47
N ALA A 622 -0.47 -11.48 20.81
CA ALA A 622 0.23 -12.71 21.19
C ALA A 622 0.87 -12.60 22.58
N ALA A 623 1.48 -11.45 22.90
CA ALA A 623 2.08 -11.18 24.22
C ALA A 623 1.09 -11.33 25.37
N GLY A 624 -0.14 -10.82 25.19
CA GLY A 624 -1.19 -10.89 26.20
C GLY A 624 -1.68 -12.31 26.48
N ARG A 625 -1.29 -13.30 25.66
CA ARG A 625 -1.73 -14.70 25.74
C ARG A 625 -0.65 -15.64 26.26
N GLU A 626 0.60 -15.20 26.37
CA GLU A 626 1.68 -16.04 26.90
C GLU A 626 1.35 -16.42 28.35
N LYS A 627 1.13 -17.71 28.61
CA LYS A 627 0.97 -18.21 29.97
C LYS A 627 2.37 -18.25 30.63
N PRO A 628 2.48 -18.08 31.96
CA PRO A 628 3.75 -18.26 32.67
C PRO A 628 4.41 -19.63 32.44
N GLU A 629 3.60 -20.64 32.07
CA GLU A 629 4.02 -22.01 31.77
C GLU A 629 4.62 -22.17 30.36
N ASP A 630 4.23 -21.33 29.40
CA ASP A 630 4.82 -21.31 28.06
C ASP A 630 6.28 -20.88 28.14
N TYR A 631 6.58 -19.92 29.01
CA TYR A 631 7.94 -19.51 29.34
C TYR A 631 8.78 -20.67 29.89
N LEU A 632 8.22 -21.51 30.76
CA LEU A 632 8.91 -22.70 31.29
C LEU A 632 9.13 -23.78 30.22
N THR A 633 8.23 -23.86 29.24
CA THR A 633 8.31 -24.81 28.13
C THR A 633 9.36 -24.37 27.09
N ASP A 634 9.39 -23.08 26.77
CA ASP A 634 10.44 -22.44 25.97
C ASP A 634 11.82 -22.67 26.62
N LEU A 635 11.96 -22.42 27.92
CA LEU A 635 13.19 -22.67 28.69
C LEU A 635 13.65 -24.14 28.63
N ARG A 636 12.70 -25.09 28.73
CA ARG A 636 13.00 -26.53 28.59
C ARG A 636 13.46 -26.87 27.17
N SER A 637 12.87 -26.22 26.17
CA SER A 637 13.22 -26.43 24.75
C SER A 637 14.61 -25.87 24.42
N GLU A 638 14.95 -24.70 24.96
CA GLU A 638 16.27 -24.06 24.85
C GLU A 638 17.35 -24.91 25.53
N SER A 639 17.08 -25.38 26.75
CA SER A 639 17.99 -26.28 27.47
C SER A 639 18.22 -27.60 26.71
N ASN A 640 17.19 -28.15 26.08
CA ASN A 640 17.30 -29.35 25.24
C ASN A 640 18.05 -29.09 23.91
N ARG A 641 17.88 -27.91 23.28
CA ARG A 641 18.67 -27.50 22.11
C ARG A 641 20.14 -27.32 22.46
N ALA A 642 20.44 -26.67 23.59
CA ALA A 642 21.80 -26.51 24.11
C ALA A 642 22.47 -27.86 24.40
N ARG A 643 21.74 -28.81 25.00
CA ARG A 643 22.21 -30.19 25.23
C ARG A 643 22.52 -30.93 23.92
N LYS A 644 21.61 -30.89 22.94
CA LYS A 644 21.84 -31.52 21.63
C LYS A 644 23.04 -30.91 20.89
N SER A 645 23.25 -29.60 20.99
CA SER A 645 24.44 -28.93 20.47
C SER A 645 25.73 -29.39 21.18
N SER A 646 25.70 -29.50 22.51
CA SER A 646 26.85 -29.98 23.29
C SER A 646 27.17 -31.47 23.07
N ASP A 647 26.14 -32.31 22.87
CA ASP A 647 26.32 -33.74 22.58
C ASP A 647 26.88 -33.95 21.16
N ALA A 648 26.45 -33.15 20.19
CA ALA A 648 27.04 -33.13 18.85
C ALA A 648 28.52 -32.75 18.89
N ILE A 649 28.92 -31.79 19.73
CA ILE A 649 30.33 -31.40 19.93
C ILE A 649 31.13 -32.52 20.63
N ARG A 650 30.54 -33.20 21.62
CA ARG A 650 31.17 -34.36 22.30
C ARG A 650 31.38 -35.56 21.40
N THR A 651 30.51 -35.79 20.41
CA THR A 651 30.72 -36.85 19.41
C THR A 651 31.87 -36.58 18.44
N PHE A 652 32.34 -35.33 18.32
CA PHE A 652 33.51 -34.97 17.50
C PHE A 652 34.84 -34.97 18.28
N TYR A 653 34.82 -34.96 19.61
CA TYR A 653 36.02 -35.05 20.45
C TYR A 653 35.77 -35.93 21.69
N PRO A 654 36.11 -37.23 21.68
CA PRO A 654 36.11 -38.03 22.88
C PRO A 654 37.23 -37.56 23.83
N PRO A 655 37.01 -37.58 25.17
CA PRO A 655 38.02 -37.16 26.13
C PRO A 655 39.24 -38.09 26.08
N SER A 656 40.43 -37.50 25.97
CA SER A 656 41.71 -38.20 25.99
C SER A 656 41.91 -38.94 27.31
N GLN A 657 42.25 -40.23 27.22
CA GLN A 657 42.62 -41.05 28.36
C GLN A 657 43.86 -40.48 29.05
N ALA A 658 43.78 -40.35 30.38
CA ALA A 658 44.89 -39.98 31.24
C ALA A 658 46.01 -41.02 31.16
N ILE A 659 47.21 -40.59 30.77
CA ILE A 659 48.43 -41.38 30.86
C ILE A 659 48.94 -41.28 32.30
N GLN A 660 48.80 -42.37 33.06
CA GLN A 660 49.61 -42.63 34.25
C GLN A 660 50.99 -43.11 33.80
N THR A 661 52.06 -42.38 34.14
CA THR A 661 53.42 -42.91 34.13
C THR A 661 54.00 -42.87 35.54
N SER A 662 54.12 -44.05 36.13
CA SER A 662 54.94 -44.37 37.30
C SER A 662 56.42 -44.47 36.90
N ALA A 663 57.29 -43.99 37.78
CA ALA A 663 58.75 -43.97 37.64
C ALA A 663 59.42 -45.35 37.72
N SER A 664 60.56 -45.52 37.02
CA SER A 664 61.73 -46.30 37.48
C SER A 664 62.93 -46.20 36.53
N ALA A 665 64.13 -46.10 37.13
CA ALA A 665 65.51 -46.09 36.62
C ALA A 665 66.11 -44.72 36.25
#